data_AF-A0A7J7CNG1-F1
#
_entry.id   AF-A0A7J7CNG1-F1
#
_cell.length_a   1.000
_cell.length_b   1.000
_cell.length_c   1.000
_cell.angle_alpha   90.00
_cell.angle_beta   90.00
_cell.angle_gamma   90.00
#
_symmetry.space_group_name_H-M   'P 1'
#
loop_
_entity.id
_entity.type
_entity.pdbx_description
1 polymer ?
#
loop_
_entity_poly.entity_id
_entity_poly.type
_entity_poly.pdbx_seq_one_letter_code
_entity_poly.pdbx_strand_id
1 'polypeptide(L)'
;MGLSWFLVLASVLLSAASACSDGQCKLLDICSTDGDCQAGLYCSECLQGFSGSRCIRSTITDQFKLLNNSLPFNKYAFLTTHNSYAIEGEPSHTGFPRVTFTNQQDNITQQLNNGVRALMLDTYDFHGDIWLCHSFGGKCYDFTAFEPAIDTLKEIEAFLSANPTEIVTIILEDYVEAPNGLTKVFTDAGLMKYWFPVASMPKNGEDWPLVSDMVAKNQRLLVFTSKKSKEASEGIAYQWNYMVENQYGDGGMHAGSCPNRAESSALDDKSKSLVLVNYFRSEPLKLLSCGDNSGDLLNMLNTCYGAAGNRWANFVAVDYYKKSEGGGAFQAVDTMNGELLCGCNDVHACVFLDECGKDEDCEAGLHCSTCLPLTEGRRCVRSVATNQFKMMNDSLPFNKYAFLMTHNAFAIEGGIKLTFSNQEDSVADQLNNGVRGFMLDTYEFDGSLWLCHAPGGKCDATNKFRPLIDTLKDFEAFLSTNPAEIVTLILEDYVKTANALPKVFSDAGLMKYWFPVANMPKNGDDWPSFRDMLLKNQRLLVFTSKQYKEAAEGIAYQWNYMVENMYGNGGMDEGKCFNRGESSPLNDMTKKLVLVNFFRSVPFKQISCGDNTGALINMLRTCYGAAGNRWANFVAVDFYKKSGGGGAFQAVDTLNGKLLCGCDDIHACMCGATSGACTAV
;
A
#
# COMPACT_ATOMS: atom_id res chain seq x y z
N MET A 1 -2.23 -68.87 -35.55
CA MET A 1 -2.71 -67.49 -35.77
C MET A 1 -3.30 -67.02 -34.44
N GLY A 2 -2.51 -66.32 -33.63
CA GLY A 2 -2.94 -65.85 -32.30
C GLY A 2 -2.95 -64.32 -32.29
N LEU A 3 -4.10 -63.72 -32.01
CA LEU A 3 -4.22 -62.30 -31.67
C LEU A 3 -4.01 -62.17 -30.15
N SER A 4 -2.97 -61.46 -29.74
CA SER A 4 -2.75 -61.07 -28.36
C SER A 4 -3.08 -59.59 -28.21
N TRP A 5 -4.05 -59.27 -27.36
CA TRP A 5 -4.43 -57.92 -26.98
C TRP A 5 -3.39 -57.36 -25.99
N PHE A 6 -2.82 -56.20 -26.28
CA PHE A 6 -2.02 -55.44 -25.32
C PHE A 6 -2.89 -54.35 -24.68
N LEU A 7 -3.13 -54.48 -23.37
CA LEU A 7 -3.66 -53.44 -22.50
C LEU A 7 -2.59 -52.35 -22.29
N VAL A 8 -2.91 -51.10 -22.61
CA VAL A 8 -2.11 -49.93 -22.22
C VAL A 8 -2.73 -49.38 -20.93
N LEU A 9 -2.06 -49.60 -19.80
CA LEU A 9 -2.34 -48.93 -18.53
C LEU A 9 -1.72 -47.52 -18.58
N ALA A 10 -2.55 -46.50 -18.72
CA ALA A 10 -2.16 -45.12 -18.49
C ALA A 10 -2.10 -44.89 -16.97
N SER A 11 -0.89 -44.90 -16.41
CA SER A 11 -0.64 -44.49 -15.02
C SER A 11 -0.73 -42.96 -14.91
N VAL A 12 -1.89 -42.48 -14.45
CA VAL A 12 -2.08 -41.09 -13.98
C VAL A 12 -1.34 -40.97 -12.64
N LEU A 13 -0.17 -40.33 -12.66
CA LEU A 13 0.50 -39.88 -11.44
C LEU A 13 -0.24 -38.66 -10.91
N LEU A 14 -1.20 -38.88 -10.01
CA LEU A 14 -1.71 -37.83 -9.13
C LEU A 14 -0.60 -37.50 -8.12
N SER A 15 0.09 -36.38 -8.33
CA SER A 15 0.89 -35.76 -7.28
C SER A 15 -0.07 -35.27 -6.18
N ALA A 16 -0.35 -36.10 -5.19
CA ALA A 16 -0.92 -35.65 -3.94
C ALA A 16 0.15 -34.77 -3.28
N ALA A 17 -0.02 -33.45 -3.35
CA ALA A 17 0.74 -32.55 -2.50
C ALA A 17 0.52 -33.02 -1.06
N SER A 18 1.60 -33.35 -0.34
CA SER A 18 1.48 -33.70 1.07
C SER A 18 0.93 -32.47 1.78
N ALA A 19 -0.28 -32.58 2.34
CA ALA A 19 -0.80 -31.56 3.24
C ALA A 19 0.22 -31.36 4.37
N CYS A 20 0.58 -30.11 4.61
CA CYS A 20 1.27 -29.71 5.83
C CYS A 20 0.40 -30.11 7.05
N SER A 21 1.03 -30.34 8.20
CA SER A 21 0.36 -30.65 9.46
C SER A 21 1.18 -30.10 10.63
N ASP A 22 0.65 -30.20 11.85
CA ASP A 22 1.39 -29.93 13.09
C ASP A 22 1.97 -28.50 13.18
N GLY A 23 1.13 -27.52 12.89
CA GLY A 23 1.44 -26.09 13.00
C GLY A 23 2.37 -25.55 11.91
N GLN A 24 2.54 -26.27 10.80
CA GLN A 24 3.43 -25.88 9.70
C GLN A 24 2.69 -25.29 8.49
N CYS A 25 1.36 -25.40 8.43
CA CYS A 25 0.60 -24.87 7.30
C CYS A 25 0.60 -23.35 7.27
N LYS A 26 1.05 -22.81 6.15
CA LYS A 26 1.11 -21.37 5.88
C LYS A 26 -0.26 -20.86 5.43
N LEU A 27 -0.36 -19.54 5.29
CA LEU A 27 -1.56 -18.89 4.76
C LEU A 27 -1.98 -19.53 3.42
N LEU A 28 -3.26 -19.87 3.30
CA LEU A 28 -3.90 -20.57 2.19
C LEU A 28 -3.51 -22.03 1.98
N ASP A 29 -2.61 -22.61 2.78
CA ASP A 29 -2.38 -24.04 2.72
C ASP A 29 -3.63 -24.81 3.15
N ILE A 30 -3.82 -26.01 2.58
CA ILE A 30 -4.93 -26.91 2.96
C ILE A 30 -4.71 -27.39 4.39
N CYS A 31 -5.77 -27.35 5.20
CA CYS A 31 -5.74 -27.80 6.59
C CYS A 31 -6.97 -28.68 6.89
N SER A 32 -6.91 -29.45 7.97
CA SER A 32 -8.05 -30.22 8.50
C SER A 32 -8.49 -29.71 9.86
N THR A 33 -7.55 -29.19 10.67
CA THR A 33 -7.80 -28.65 12.01
C THR A 33 -7.01 -27.37 12.23
N ASP A 34 -7.42 -26.54 13.19
CA ASP A 34 -6.67 -25.33 13.56
C ASP A 34 -5.21 -25.62 13.94
N GLY A 35 -4.94 -26.80 14.51
CA GLY A 35 -3.61 -27.24 14.91
C GLY A 35 -2.66 -27.51 13.74
N ASP A 36 -3.16 -27.56 12.50
CA ASP A 36 -2.31 -27.69 11.31
C ASP A 36 -1.65 -26.35 10.95
N CYS A 37 -2.30 -25.23 11.30
CA CYS A 37 -1.93 -23.89 10.88
C CYS A 37 -0.85 -23.24 11.76
N GLN A 38 0.00 -22.42 11.13
CA GLN A 38 0.99 -21.61 11.85
C GLN A 38 0.34 -20.64 12.84
N ALA A 39 1.12 -20.17 13.81
CA ALA A 39 0.66 -19.17 14.78
C ALA A 39 0.09 -17.93 14.07
N GLY A 40 -1.06 -17.45 14.55
CA GLY A 40 -1.79 -16.34 13.93
C GLY A 40 -2.67 -16.72 12.74
N LEU A 41 -2.75 -18.01 12.42
CA LEU A 41 -3.66 -18.59 11.43
C LEU A 41 -4.60 -19.61 12.08
N TYR A 42 -5.75 -19.86 11.45
CA TYR A 42 -6.69 -20.93 11.84
C TYR A 42 -7.33 -21.58 10.61
N CYS A 43 -7.86 -22.79 10.78
CA CYS A 43 -8.37 -23.60 9.69
C CYS A 43 -9.85 -23.27 9.43
N SER A 44 -10.17 -22.76 8.24
CA SER A 44 -11.53 -22.31 7.93
C SER A 44 -11.95 -22.65 6.51
N GLU A 45 -13.24 -22.90 6.34
CA GLU A 45 -13.89 -23.03 5.03
C GLU A 45 -14.41 -21.67 4.55
N CYS A 46 -14.27 -21.42 3.25
CA CYS A 46 -14.91 -20.30 2.56
C CYS A 46 -15.50 -20.76 1.23
N LEU A 47 -16.78 -21.13 1.21
CA LEU A 47 -17.45 -21.69 0.03
C LEU A 47 -17.47 -20.76 -1.20
N GLN A 48 -17.34 -19.44 -0.99
CA GLN A 48 -17.29 -18.46 -2.07
C GLN A 48 -15.89 -18.33 -2.71
N GLY A 49 -14.83 -18.56 -1.92
CA GLY A 49 -13.45 -18.34 -2.37
C GLY A 49 -12.71 -19.60 -2.79
N PHE A 50 -12.82 -20.68 -2.01
CA PHE A 50 -12.08 -21.91 -2.28
C PHE A 50 -12.81 -23.18 -1.80
N SER A 51 -12.46 -24.31 -2.41
CA SER A 51 -12.95 -25.62 -1.98
C SER A 51 -12.10 -26.19 -0.84
N GLY A 52 -12.76 -26.75 0.18
CA GLY A 52 -12.14 -27.31 1.38
C GLY A 52 -11.75 -26.26 2.42
N SER A 53 -11.06 -26.70 3.47
CA SER A 53 -10.54 -25.82 4.52
C SER A 53 -9.12 -25.38 4.23
N ARG A 54 -8.81 -24.11 4.52
CA ARG A 54 -7.47 -23.55 4.40
C ARG A 54 -7.11 -22.73 5.63
N CYS A 55 -5.80 -22.61 5.89
CA CYS A 55 -5.30 -21.73 6.92
C CYS A 55 -5.50 -20.27 6.50
N ILE A 56 -6.32 -19.54 7.26
CA ILE A 56 -6.57 -18.12 7.06
C ILE A 56 -6.17 -17.34 8.31
N ARG A 57 -5.98 -16.03 8.18
CA ARG A 57 -5.48 -15.20 9.27
C ARG A 57 -6.52 -15.09 10.40
N SER A 58 -6.04 -15.14 11.65
CA SER A 58 -6.86 -15.08 12.86
C SER A 58 -6.44 -14.01 13.87
N THR A 59 -5.31 -13.32 13.64
CA THR A 59 -4.80 -12.31 14.57
C THR A 59 -4.27 -11.08 13.85
N ILE A 60 -4.39 -9.92 14.51
CA ILE A 60 -3.85 -8.65 14.02
C ILE A 60 -2.32 -8.60 14.11
N THR A 61 -1.72 -7.73 13.30
CA THR A 61 -0.36 -7.24 13.55
C THR A 61 -0.44 -6.15 14.61
N ASP A 62 0.27 -6.32 15.72
CA ASP A 62 0.33 -5.29 16.76
C ASP A 62 1.23 -4.15 16.31
N GLN A 63 0.63 -3.10 15.75
CA GLN A 63 1.33 -1.95 15.21
C GLN A 63 2.10 -1.16 16.28
N PHE A 64 1.68 -1.23 17.55
CA PHE A 64 2.37 -0.55 18.65
C PHE A 64 3.67 -1.28 19.04
N LYS A 65 3.67 -2.62 18.97
CA LYS A 65 4.89 -3.42 19.14
C LYS A 65 5.78 -3.39 17.91
N LEU A 66 5.17 -3.35 16.72
CA LEU A 66 5.89 -3.38 15.46
C LEU A 66 6.69 -2.10 15.21
N LEU A 67 6.12 -0.94 15.55
CA LEU A 67 6.73 0.37 15.30
C LEU A 67 6.95 1.13 16.61
N ASN A 68 5.90 1.77 17.13
CA ASN A 68 5.79 2.39 18.44
C ASN A 68 4.37 2.96 18.61
N ASN A 69 4.09 3.47 19.81
CA ASN A 69 2.83 4.15 20.15
C ASN A 69 2.99 5.68 20.25
N SER A 70 3.95 6.26 19.52
CA SER A 70 4.34 7.67 19.65
C SER A 70 3.51 8.64 18.80
N LEU A 71 2.55 8.15 18.00
CA LEU A 71 1.68 9.01 17.19
C LEU A 71 0.32 9.27 17.88
N PRO A 72 -0.40 10.32 17.45
CA PRO A 72 -1.79 10.56 17.84
C PRO A 72 -2.70 9.35 17.57
N PHE A 73 -3.69 9.10 18.44
CA PHE A 73 -4.63 7.98 18.28
C PHE A 73 -5.31 7.93 16.90
N ASN A 74 -5.65 9.08 16.31
CA ASN A 74 -6.25 9.18 14.97
C ASN A 74 -5.26 8.93 13.80
N LYS A 75 -4.01 8.54 14.08
CA LYS A 75 -3.06 8.03 13.06
C LYS A 75 -3.01 6.51 13.04
N TYR A 76 -3.82 5.82 13.83
CA TYR A 76 -3.89 4.37 13.83
C TYR A 76 -5.26 3.91 13.32
N ALA A 77 -5.26 2.70 12.75
CA ALA A 77 -6.45 1.98 12.35
C ALA A 77 -6.66 0.76 13.25
N PHE A 78 -7.93 0.47 13.53
CA PHE A 78 -8.37 -0.58 14.44
C PHE A 78 -9.44 -1.43 13.79
N LEU A 79 -9.34 -2.75 14.02
CA LEU A 79 -10.41 -3.67 13.69
C LEU A 79 -11.58 -3.45 14.65
N THR A 80 -12.77 -3.32 14.08
CA THR A 80 -14.04 -3.15 14.79
C THR A 80 -14.98 -4.31 14.50
N THR A 81 -15.64 -4.84 15.52
CA THR A 81 -16.67 -5.88 15.36
C THR A 81 -18.06 -5.28 15.55
N HIS A 82 -18.91 -5.46 14.55
CA HIS A 82 -20.31 -5.04 14.60
C HIS A 82 -21.12 -6.00 15.50
N ASN A 83 -21.98 -5.45 16.36
CA ASN A 83 -22.74 -6.17 17.38
C ASN A 83 -21.92 -7.25 18.07
N SER A 84 -20.84 -6.82 18.71
CA SER A 84 -19.77 -7.70 19.20
C SER A 84 -20.26 -8.78 20.16
N TYR A 85 -21.34 -8.51 20.86
CA TYR A 85 -21.99 -9.40 21.83
C TYR A 85 -22.90 -10.45 21.18
N ALA A 86 -23.24 -10.30 19.91
CA ALA A 86 -24.20 -11.16 19.22
C ALA A 86 -23.54 -12.47 18.75
N ILE A 87 -23.27 -13.39 19.69
CA ILE A 87 -22.42 -14.56 19.47
C ILE A 87 -23.23 -15.79 19.02
N GLU A 88 -22.74 -16.48 17.99
CA GLU A 88 -23.29 -17.74 17.48
C GLU A 88 -23.25 -18.85 18.55
N GLY A 89 -24.40 -19.48 18.81
CA GLY A 89 -24.49 -20.63 19.72
C GLY A 89 -24.46 -20.29 21.21
N GLU A 90 -24.44 -19.01 21.58
CA GLU A 90 -24.52 -18.59 22.97
C GLU A 90 -25.91 -18.93 23.58
N PRO A 91 -25.96 -19.49 24.80
CA PRO A 91 -27.22 -19.80 25.47
C PRO A 91 -28.05 -18.55 25.81
N SER A 92 -29.38 -18.70 25.84
CA SER A 92 -30.29 -17.64 26.29
C SER A 92 -30.19 -17.40 27.80
N HIS A 93 -30.07 -16.13 28.18
CA HIS A 93 -30.07 -15.68 29.58
C HIS A 93 -31.47 -15.34 30.13
N THR A 94 -32.50 -15.32 29.28
CA THR A 94 -33.89 -15.00 29.68
C THR A 94 -34.74 -16.25 29.89
N GLY A 95 -34.24 -17.42 29.48
CA GLY A 95 -35.00 -18.68 29.47
C GLY A 95 -35.96 -18.81 28.27
N PHE A 96 -36.04 -17.80 27.39
CA PHE A 96 -36.77 -17.87 26.13
C PHE A 96 -35.83 -18.16 24.95
N PRO A 97 -36.24 -18.98 23.96
CA PRO A 97 -35.44 -19.18 22.75
C PRO A 97 -35.17 -17.85 22.03
N ARG A 98 -33.90 -17.60 21.72
CA ARG A 98 -33.46 -16.41 20.97
C ARG A 98 -33.86 -16.55 19.50
N VAL A 99 -34.55 -15.55 18.96
CA VAL A 99 -35.04 -15.48 17.57
C VAL A 99 -34.60 -14.15 16.97
N THR A 100 -33.30 -14.03 16.75
CA THR A 100 -32.66 -12.88 16.11
C THR A 100 -31.32 -13.35 15.52
N PHE A 101 -30.61 -12.46 14.83
CA PHE A 101 -29.37 -12.78 14.14
C PHE A 101 -28.15 -12.69 15.07
N THR A 102 -27.08 -13.37 14.67
CA THR A 102 -25.77 -13.34 15.31
C THR A 102 -24.75 -12.72 14.36
N ASN A 103 -23.74 -12.06 14.89
CA ASN A 103 -22.75 -11.32 14.14
C ASN A 103 -21.34 -11.89 14.30
N GLN A 104 -21.04 -12.54 15.43
CA GLN A 104 -19.69 -13.02 15.76
C GLN A 104 -19.70 -14.49 16.19
N GLN A 105 -18.54 -15.15 16.09
CA GLN A 105 -18.34 -16.53 16.58
C GLN A 105 -17.54 -16.61 17.88
N ASP A 106 -16.80 -15.55 18.17
CA ASP A 106 -15.89 -15.47 19.31
C ASP A 106 -16.53 -14.58 20.38
N ASN A 107 -16.32 -14.89 21.65
CA ASN A 107 -16.71 -14.01 22.74
C ASN A 107 -15.84 -12.73 22.80
N ILE A 108 -16.21 -11.79 23.67
CA ILE A 108 -15.53 -10.49 23.76
C ILE A 108 -14.05 -10.67 24.11
N THR A 109 -13.72 -11.54 25.06
CA THR A 109 -12.34 -11.86 25.41
C THR A 109 -11.54 -12.38 24.20
N GLN A 110 -12.12 -13.29 23.41
CA GLN A 110 -11.48 -13.86 22.22
C GLN A 110 -11.31 -12.82 21.11
N GLN A 111 -12.33 -11.98 20.85
CA GLN A 111 -12.24 -10.87 19.89
C GLN A 111 -11.06 -9.94 20.25
N LEU A 112 -10.98 -9.51 21.51
CA LEU A 112 -9.90 -8.65 22.00
C LEU A 112 -8.53 -9.35 21.92
N ASN A 113 -8.43 -10.63 22.28
CA ASN A 113 -7.18 -11.39 22.16
C ASN A 113 -6.71 -11.56 20.71
N ASN A 114 -7.63 -11.62 19.76
CA ASN A 114 -7.32 -11.70 18.33
C ASN A 114 -6.96 -10.35 17.71
N GLY A 115 -7.06 -9.25 18.48
CA GLY A 115 -6.62 -7.93 18.04
C GLY A 115 -7.74 -6.96 17.67
N VAL A 116 -9.01 -7.30 17.91
CA VAL A 116 -10.10 -6.33 17.87
C VAL A 116 -9.85 -5.26 18.93
N ARG A 117 -10.01 -3.99 18.57
CA ARG A 117 -9.77 -2.84 19.47
C ARG A 117 -10.93 -1.85 19.50
N ALA A 118 -11.99 -2.14 18.76
CA ALA A 118 -13.24 -1.41 18.83
C ALA A 118 -14.44 -2.38 18.80
N LEU A 119 -15.42 -2.15 19.68
CA LEU A 119 -16.60 -3.00 19.82
C LEU A 119 -17.86 -2.15 19.64
N MET A 120 -18.75 -2.55 18.73
CA MET A 120 -20.08 -1.96 18.62
C MET A 120 -21.10 -2.74 19.45
N LEU A 121 -21.86 -2.05 20.29
CA LEU A 121 -22.82 -2.63 21.23
C LEU A 121 -24.15 -1.89 21.18
N ASP A 122 -25.26 -2.63 21.12
CA ASP A 122 -26.60 -2.05 21.20
C ASP A 122 -27.12 -2.18 22.63
N THR A 123 -27.37 -1.06 23.30
CA THR A 123 -27.71 -1.06 24.73
C THR A 123 -29.16 -0.65 24.97
N TYR A 124 -29.89 -1.41 25.78
CA TYR A 124 -31.31 -1.21 26.07
C TYR A 124 -31.61 -1.29 27.56
N ASP A 125 -32.65 -0.60 28.00
CA ASP A 125 -33.31 -0.89 29.27
C ASP A 125 -34.13 -2.18 29.18
N PHE A 126 -33.80 -3.19 29.98
CA PHE A 126 -34.50 -4.46 29.99
C PHE A 126 -34.38 -5.18 31.34
N HIS A 127 -35.48 -5.82 31.80
CA HIS A 127 -35.55 -6.50 33.11
C HIS A 127 -35.01 -5.68 34.31
N GLY A 128 -35.09 -4.34 34.24
CA GLY A 128 -34.63 -3.44 35.31
C GLY A 128 -33.13 -3.12 35.28
N ASP A 129 -32.39 -3.60 34.28
CA ASP A 129 -30.96 -3.39 34.08
C ASP A 129 -30.66 -2.96 32.63
N ILE A 130 -29.37 -2.76 32.31
CA ILE A 130 -28.90 -2.49 30.95
C ILE A 130 -28.52 -3.80 30.28
N TRP A 131 -29.09 -4.06 29.11
CA TRP A 131 -28.91 -5.29 28.35
C TRP A 131 -28.41 -5.01 26.94
N LEU A 132 -27.75 -6.03 26.37
CA LEU A 132 -27.36 -6.06 24.97
C LEU A 132 -28.38 -6.87 24.18
N CYS A 133 -28.99 -6.25 23.16
CA CYS A 133 -30.10 -6.86 22.43
C CYS A 133 -30.06 -6.53 20.94
N HIS A 134 -30.19 -7.54 20.08
CA HIS A 134 -30.33 -7.32 18.64
C HIS A 134 -31.81 -7.18 18.29
N SER A 135 -32.33 -5.96 18.44
CA SER A 135 -33.77 -5.70 18.54
C SER A 135 -34.24 -4.54 17.66
N PHE A 136 -35.53 -4.21 17.73
CA PHE A 136 -36.16 -3.20 16.88
C PHE A 136 -37.10 -2.27 17.68
N GLY A 137 -37.36 -1.08 17.14
CA GLY A 137 -38.30 -0.12 17.73
C GLY A 137 -37.84 0.47 19.07
N GLY A 138 -36.53 0.44 19.35
CA GLY A 138 -35.96 0.96 20.60
C GLY A 138 -36.36 0.20 21.86
N LYS A 139 -36.72 -1.09 21.73
CA LYS A 139 -37.10 -1.95 22.85
C LYS A 139 -36.41 -3.28 22.76
N CYS A 140 -35.99 -3.82 23.90
CA CYS A 140 -35.51 -5.19 24.01
C CYS A 140 -36.67 -6.15 24.36
N TYR A 141 -36.61 -7.37 23.83
CA TYR A 141 -37.56 -8.44 24.09
C TYR A 141 -36.82 -9.71 24.52
N ASP A 142 -37.49 -10.62 25.24
CA ASP A 142 -36.84 -11.86 25.71
C ASP A 142 -36.22 -12.69 24.59
N PHE A 143 -36.80 -12.65 23.38
CA PHE A 143 -36.33 -13.37 22.20
C PHE A 143 -35.27 -12.62 21.38
N THR A 144 -35.00 -11.34 21.68
CA THR A 144 -33.93 -10.54 21.04
C THR A 144 -32.76 -10.24 21.98
N ALA A 145 -32.93 -10.52 23.28
CA ALA A 145 -31.92 -10.33 24.31
C ALA A 145 -30.77 -11.33 24.17
N PHE A 146 -29.54 -10.81 24.24
CA PHE A 146 -28.33 -11.62 24.33
C PHE A 146 -27.97 -11.83 25.80
N GLU A 147 -27.47 -10.80 26.46
CA GLU A 147 -27.01 -10.87 27.84
C GLU A 147 -27.09 -9.49 28.55
N PRO A 148 -27.02 -9.44 29.89
CA PRO A 148 -26.79 -8.20 30.62
C PRO A 148 -25.48 -7.53 30.19
N ALA A 149 -25.49 -6.21 29.97
CA ALA A 149 -24.31 -5.49 29.49
C ALA A 149 -23.11 -5.56 30.46
N ILE A 150 -23.38 -5.77 31.74
CA ILE A 150 -22.33 -5.92 32.77
C ILE A 150 -21.38 -7.10 32.51
N ASP A 151 -21.83 -8.16 31.83
CA ASP A 151 -21.03 -9.35 31.59
C ASP A 151 -20.00 -9.10 30.49
N THR A 152 -20.42 -8.60 29.32
CA THR A 152 -19.53 -8.07 28.27
C THR A 152 -18.56 -7.02 28.83
N LEU A 153 -19.03 -6.06 29.64
CA LEU A 153 -18.16 -5.00 30.18
C LEU A 153 -17.11 -5.54 31.16
N LYS A 154 -17.40 -6.62 31.90
CA LYS A 154 -16.42 -7.30 32.75
C LYS A 154 -15.35 -8.04 31.95
N GLU A 155 -15.68 -8.59 30.79
CA GLU A 155 -14.67 -9.16 29.88
C GLU A 155 -13.69 -8.07 29.41
N ILE A 156 -14.21 -6.89 29.05
CA ILE A 156 -13.39 -5.73 28.66
C ILE A 156 -12.51 -5.26 29.83
N GLU A 157 -13.05 -5.20 31.04
CA GLU A 157 -12.28 -4.82 32.23
C GLU A 157 -11.15 -5.80 32.50
N ALA A 158 -11.43 -7.10 32.44
CA ALA A 158 -10.44 -8.15 32.62
C ALA A 158 -9.33 -8.04 31.57
N PHE A 159 -9.68 -7.79 30.31
CA PHE A 159 -8.71 -7.58 29.23
C PHE A 159 -7.83 -6.34 29.46
N LEU A 160 -8.41 -5.18 29.76
CA LEU A 160 -7.66 -3.94 30.00
C LEU A 160 -6.79 -4.02 31.26
N SER A 161 -7.22 -4.79 32.26
CA SER A 161 -6.47 -5.10 33.47
C SER A 161 -5.25 -5.98 33.18
N ALA A 162 -5.43 -7.02 32.36
CA ALA A 162 -4.33 -7.92 31.95
C ALA A 162 -3.36 -7.27 30.95
N ASN A 163 -3.82 -6.29 30.16
CA ASN A 163 -3.04 -5.69 29.08
C ASN A 163 -2.89 -4.17 29.29
N PRO A 164 -1.90 -3.71 30.08
CA PRO A 164 -1.79 -2.32 30.51
C PRO A 164 -1.44 -1.31 29.40
N THR A 165 -0.96 -1.79 28.24
CA THR A 165 -0.57 -0.96 27.09
C THR A 165 -1.66 -0.86 26.02
N GLU A 166 -2.75 -1.63 26.15
CA GLU A 166 -3.79 -1.73 25.13
C GLU A 166 -4.85 -0.64 25.33
N ILE A 167 -5.45 -0.20 24.22
CA ILE A 167 -6.57 0.74 24.19
C ILE A 167 -7.79 0.04 23.60
N VAL A 168 -8.96 0.24 24.20
CA VAL A 168 -10.24 -0.29 23.69
C VAL A 168 -11.19 0.87 23.41
N THR A 169 -11.92 0.78 22.31
CA THR A 169 -13.00 1.70 21.95
C THR A 169 -14.35 0.98 22.00
N ILE A 170 -15.37 1.60 22.56
CA ILE A 170 -16.75 1.10 22.55
C ILE A 170 -17.62 2.13 21.84
N ILE A 171 -18.43 1.67 20.88
CA ILE A 171 -19.37 2.49 20.12
C ILE A 171 -20.77 1.97 20.42
N LEU A 172 -21.59 2.79 21.08
CA LEU A 172 -22.90 2.39 21.58
C LEU A 172 -24.01 2.85 20.64
N GLU A 173 -24.78 1.90 20.12
CA GLU A 173 -26.14 2.19 19.66
C GLU A 173 -27.08 2.24 20.87
N ASP A 174 -27.31 3.46 21.35
CA ASP A 174 -27.87 3.69 22.67
C ASP A 174 -29.40 3.86 22.64
N TYR A 175 -30.10 2.95 23.31
CA TYR A 175 -31.55 2.98 23.57
C TYR A 175 -31.87 3.04 25.07
N VAL A 176 -30.90 3.40 25.92
CA VAL A 176 -31.05 3.49 27.38
C VAL A 176 -31.67 4.83 27.78
N GLU A 177 -32.88 4.77 28.30
CA GLU A 177 -33.64 5.92 28.83
C GLU A 177 -33.49 6.04 30.36
N ALA A 178 -33.10 4.97 31.07
CA ALA A 178 -32.84 5.02 32.50
C ALA A 178 -31.78 6.09 32.84
N PRO A 179 -32.08 7.03 33.77
CA PRO A 179 -31.13 8.07 34.15
C PRO A 179 -29.82 7.49 34.70
N ASN A 180 -28.70 7.86 34.10
CA ASN A 180 -27.35 7.36 34.45
C ASN A 180 -27.18 5.84 34.30
N GLY A 181 -28.04 5.18 33.52
CA GLY A 181 -27.98 3.72 33.33
C GLY A 181 -26.64 3.25 32.78
N LEU A 182 -26.09 3.96 31.79
CA LEU A 182 -24.80 3.61 31.18
C LEU A 182 -23.66 3.90 32.15
N THR A 183 -23.56 5.11 32.71
CA THR A 183 -22.48 5.43 33.67
C THR A 183 -22.49 4.49 34.87
N LYS A 184 -23.69 4.08 35.35
CA LYS A 184 -23.82 3.11 36.44
C LYS A 184 -23.22 1.76 36.03
N VAL A 185 -23.61 1.18 34.89
CA VAL A 185 -23.12 -0.14 34.49
C VAL A 185 -21.61 -0.14 34.21
N PHE A 186 -21.05 0.93 33.63
CA PHE A 186 -19.60 1.10 33.47
C PHE A 186 -18.86 1.23 34.81
N THR A 187 -19.47 1.90 35.80
CA THR A 187 -18.93 2.01 37.16
C THR A 187 -18.94 0.65 37.85
N ASP A 188 -20.05 -0.07 37.78
CA ASP A 188 -20.21 -1.40 38.38
C ASP A 188 -19.27 -2.44 37.72
N ALA A 189 -18.97 -2.28 36.44
CA ALA A 189 -17.97 -3.08 35.72
C ALA A 189 -16.53 -2.77 36.13
N GLY A 190 -16.26 -1.64 36.79
CA GLY A 190 -14.91 -1.20 37.18
C GLY A 190 -14.14 -0.49 36.05
N LEU A 191 -14.80 -0.11 34.95
CA LEU A 191 -14.15 0.45 33.76
C LEU A 191 -13.81 1.94 33.87
N MET A 192 -14.43 2.67 34.80
CA MET A 192 -14.22 4.12 34.95
C MET A 192 -12.75 4.52 35.22
N LYS A 193 -11.94 3.60 35.75
CA LYS A 193 -10.49 3.83 35.95
C LYS A 193 -9.68 3.90 34.65
N TYR A 194 -10.25 3.44 33.53
CA TYR A 194 -9.66 3.48 32.19
C TYR A 194 -10.22 4.61 31.31
N TRP A 195 -11.24 5.32 31.79
CA TRP A 195 -12.08 6.21 30.98
C TRP A 195 -11.29 7.37 30.35
N PHE A 196 -11.40 7.52 29.03
CA PHE A 196 -10.88 8.69 28.32
C PHE A 196 -11.92 9.83 28.37
N PRO A 197 -11.61 10.97 29.01
CA PRO A 197 -12.61 12.00 29.27
C PRO A 197 -12.90 12.86 28.03
N VAL A 198 -14.18 13.19 27.84
CA VAL A 198 -14.66 14.09 26.75
C VAL A 198 -13.91 15.43 26.72
N ALA A 199 -13.55 15.97 27.89
CA ALA A 199 -12.80 17.23 28.00
C ALA A 199 -11.39 17.17 27.37
N SER A 200 -10.86 15.97 27.13
CA SER A 200 -9.56 15.73 26.48
C SER A 200 -9.69 15.27 25.03
N MET A 201 -10.91 15.14 24.50
CA MET A 201 -11.12 14.81 23.09
C MET A 201 -10.90 16.05 22.22
N PRO A 202 -10.12 15.93 21.12
CA PRO A 202 -9.85 17.04 20.23
C PRO A 202 -11.13 17.51 19.52
N LYS A 203 -11.11 18.76 19.06
CA LYS A 203 -12.21 19.37 18.31
C LYS A 203 -11.68 19.88 16.97
N ASN A 204 -12.58 20.03 16.01
CA ASN A 204 -12.30 20.66 14.71
C ASN A 204 -11.13 20.00 13.94
N GLY A 205 -11.06 18.67 13.98
CA GLY A 205 -10.09 17.91 13.19
C GLY A 205 -8.69 17.85 13.78
N GLU A 206 -8.48 18.39 14.98
CA GLU A 206 -7.20 18.30 15.67
C GLU A 206 -6.82 16.84 15.97
N ASP A 207 -5.51 16.62 16.07
CA ASP A 207 -4.95 15.33 16.44
C ASP A 207 -5.33 14.97 17.87
N TRP A 208 -5.59 13.68 18.08
CA TRP A 208 -5.83 13.11 19.40
C TRP A 208 -4.53 13.08 20.22
N PRO A 209 -4.60 12.90 21.55
CA PRO A 209 -3.40 12.64 22.32
C PRO A 209 -2.61 11.45 21.78
N LEU A 210 -1.30 11.46 22.03
CA LEU A 210 -0.44 10.34 21.69
C LEU A 210 -0.93 9.08 22.40
N VAL A 211 -0.88 7.94 21.70
CA VAL A 211 -1.26 6.64 22.31
C VAL A 211 -0.40 6.37 23.55
N SER A 212 0.89 6.72 23.51
CA SER A 212 1.79 6.64 24.67
C SER A 212 1.29 7.44 25.88
N ASP A 213 0.72 8.62 25.66
CA ASP A 213 0.20 9.49 26.73
C ASP A 213 -1.11 8.96 27.29
N MET A 214 -1.99 8.45 26.42
CA MET A 214 -3.23 7.79 26.81
C MET A 214 -2.93 6.58 27.71
N VAL A 215 -1.96 5.76 27.32
CA VAL A 215 -1.49 4.61 28.10
C VAL A 215 -0.88 5.05 29.42
N ALA A 216 0.05 6.01 29.43
CA ALA A 216 0.72 6.49 30.63
C ALA A 216 -0.24 7.08 31.67
N LYS A 217 -1.33 7.71 31.22
CA LYS A 217 -2.39 8.26 32.09
C LYS A 217 -3.45 7.23 32.47
N ASN A 218 -3.32 5.98 32.00
CA ASN A 218 -4.34 4.93 32.09
C ASN A 218 -5.71 5.36 31.53
N GLN A 219 -5.73 6.24 30.52
CA GLN A 219 -6.93 6.69 29.81
C GLN A 219 -7.08 5.89 28.51
N ARG A 220 -7.40 4.61 28.66
CA ARG A 220 -7.30 3.57 27.62
C ARG A 220 -8.64 3.02 27.15
N LEU A 221 -9.75 3.61 27.61
CA LEU A 221 -11.10 3.26 27.20
C LEU A 221 -11.80 4.48 26.60
N LEU A 222 -12.05 4.45 25.29
CA LEU A 222 -12.86 5.44 24.59
C LEU A 222 -14.29 4.91 24.48
N VAL A 223 -15.29 5.73 24.83
CA VAL A 223 -16.70 5.32 24.71
C VAL A 223 -17.48 6.41 23.99
N PHE A 224 -18.12 6.00 22.89
CA PHE A 224 -19.00 6.83 22.08
C PHE A 224 -20.44 6.35 22.18
N THR A 225 -21.40 7.27 22.13
CA THR A 225 -22.84 6.99 22.12
C THR A 225 -23.52 7.68 20.95
N SER A 226 -24.53 7.01 20.39
CA SER A 226 -25.42 7.56 19.36
C SER A 226 -26.41 8.61 19.90
N LYS A 227 -26.51 8.81 21.24
CA LYS A 227 -27.46 9.74 21.87
C LYS A 227 -26.81 11.03 22.35
N LYS A 228 -27.18 12.15 21.72
CA LYS A 228 -26.61 13.48 21.99
C LYS A 228 -26.70 13.94 23.44
N SER A 229 -27.80 13.64 24.14
CA SER A 229 -28.01 14.06 25.52
C SER A 229 -26.99 13.48 26.50
N LYS A 230 -26.44 12.29 26.20
CA LYS A 230 -25.56 11.53 27.08
C LYS A 230 -24.18 12.16 27.26
N GLU A 231 -23.72 12.97 26.30
CA GLU A 231 -22.48 13.73 26.47
C GLU A 231 -22.60 14.74 27.61
N ALA A 232 -23.74 15.42 27.71
CA ALA A 232 -24.00 16.39 28.76
C ALA A 232 -24.42 15.74 30.09
N SER A 233 -25.24 14.69 30.05
CA SER A 233 -25.79 14.08 31.27
C SER A 233 -24.86 13.05 31.92
N GLU A 234 -24.12 12.30 31.11
CA GLU A 234 -23.35 11.11 31.54
C GLU A 234 -21.86 11.21 31.21
N GLY A 235 -21.44 12.22 30.43
CA GLY A 235 -20.05 12.41 30.03
C GLY A 235 -19.56 11.41 28.97
N ILE A 236 -20.47 10.79 28.23
CA ILE A 236 -20.18 9.83 27.16
C ILE A 236 -20.15 10.56 25.81
N ALA A 237 -19.07 10.41 25.05
CA ALA A 237 -18.85 11.20 23.84
C ALA A 237 -19.94 10.98 22.80
N TYR A 238 -20.58 12.04 22.32
CA TYR A 238 -21.56 11.91 21.24
C TYR A 238 -20.84 11.64 19.92
N GLN A 239 -21.02 10.45 19.34
CA GLN A 239 -20.14 9.95 18.26
C GLN A 239 -20.00 10.92 17.08
N TRP A 240 -21.12 11.53 16.68
CA TRP A 240 -21.19 12.44 15.54
C TRP A 240 -20.44 13.77 15.75
N ASN A 241 -19.96 14.05 16.97
CA ASN A 241 -19.06 15.16 17.23
C ASN A 241 -17.61 14.87 16.84
N TYR A 242 -17.20 13.60 16.72
CA TYR A 242 -15.79 13.20 16.64
C TYR A 242 -15.44 12.36 15.40
N MET A 243 -16.40 11.64 14.82
CA MET A 243 -16.16 10.78 13.65
C MET A 243 -17.17 10.99 12.52
N VAL A 244 -16.73 10.74 11.30
CA VAL A 244 -17.59 10.54 10.12
C VAL A 244 -17.77 9.04 9.86
N GLU A 245 -18.92 8.64 9.32
CA GLU A 245 -19.30 7.23 9.17
C GLU A 245 -20.07 7.00 7.88
N ASN A 246 -19.70 5.96 7.12
CA ASN A 246 -20.48 5.52 5.96
C ASN A 246 -21.72 4.72 6.37
N GLN A 247 -22.68 4.58 5.46
CA GLN A 247 -23.88 3.79 5.66
C GLN A 247 -23.56 2.39 6.20
N TYR A 248 -24.45 1.87 7.04
CA TYR A 248 -24.35 0.51 7.56
C TYR A 248 -25.11 -0.48 6.67
N GLY A 249 -24.94 -1.77 6.93
CA GLY A 249 -25.62 -2.84 6.21
C GLY A 249 -25.31 -2.82 4.71
N ASP A 250 -26.25 -3.30 3.90
CA ASP A 250 -26.07 -3.37 2.44
C ASP A 250 -25.84 -1.98 1.81
N GLY A 251 -26.34 -0.91 2.46
CA GLY A 251 -26.11 0.47 2.03
C GLY A 251 -24.65 0.91 2.15
N GLY A 252 -23.89 0.31 3.07
CA GLY A 252 -22.45 0.53 3.25
C GLY A 252 -21.58 -0.26 2.28
N MET A 253 -22.15 -1.26 1.59
CA MET A 253 -21.42 -2.22 0.76
C MET A 253 -21.53 -1.92 -0.75
N HIS A 254 -21.98 -0.73 -1.14
CA HIS A 254 -22.15 -0.37 -2.55
C HIS A 254 -20.81 -0.19 -3.28
N ALA A 255 -20.45 -1.13 -4.15
CA ALA A 255 -19.19 -1.08 -4.90
C ALA A 255 -18.98 0.28 -5.61
N GLY A 256 -17.84 0.93 -5.34
CA GLY A 256 -17.47 2.22 -5.91
C GLY A 256 -18.20 3.44 -5.33
N SER A 257 -19.05 3.27 -4.31
CA SER A 257 -19.71 4.38 -3.61
C SER A 257 -19.66 4.20 -2.09
N CYS A 258 -19.26 5.24 -1.37
CA CYS A 258 -19.23 5.25 0.09
C CYS A 258 -20.16 6.35 0.62
N PRO A 259 -21.48 6.12 0.66
CA PRO A 259 -22.44 7.12 1.15
C PRO A 259 -22.33 7.30 2.68
N ASN A 260 -22.45 8.51 3.20
CA ASN A 260 -22.48 8.77 4.64
C ASN A 260 -23.82 8.38 5.27
N ARG A 261 -23.82 8.05 6.57
CA ARG A 261 -25.06 7.95 7.38
C ARG A 261 -25.78 9.28 7.48
N ALA A 262 -27.10 9.23 7.66
CA ALA A 262 -27.93 10.43 7.74
C ALA A 262 -27.62 11.30 8.97
N GLU A 263 -27.23 10.66 10.07
CA GLU A 263 -26.84 11.33 11.32
C GLU A 263 -25.40 11.86 11.29
N SER A 264 -24.57 11.32 10.38
CA SER A 264 -23.18 11.70 10.21
C SER A 264 -23.03 12.95 9.34
N SER A 265 -21.99 13.73 9.59
CA SER A 265 -21.51 14.71 8.61
C SER A 265 -21.12 14.02 7.29
N ALA A 266 -20.93 14.80 6.23
CA ALA A 266 -20.30 14.30 5.00
C ALA A 266 -18.92 13.69 5.32
N LEU A 267 -18.53 12.61 4.62
CA LEU A 267 -17.28 11.89 4.93
C LEU A 267 -16.02 12.76 4.78
N ASP A 268 -16.06 13.77 3.91
CA ASP A 268 -14.97 14.72 3.70
C ASP A 268 -14.95 15.87 4.72
N ASP A 269 -15.84 15.86 5.74
CA ASP A 269 -15.81 16.80 6.86
C ASP A 269 -14.58 16.55 7.75
N LYS A 270 -13.51 17.31 7.46
CA LYS A 270 -12.24 17.26 8.19
C LYS A 270 -12.32 17.88 9.59
N SER A 271 -13.46 18.46 10.00
CA SER A 271 -13.66 18.87 11.40
C SER A 271 -13.82 17.68 12.36
N LYS A 272 -14.03 16.48 11.81
CA LYS A 272 -14.05 15.19 12.52
C LYS A 272 -12.78 14.43 12.17
N SER A 273 -11.88 14.23 13.12
CA SER A 273 -10.57 13.63 12.84
C SER A 273 -10.62 12.12 12.66
N LEU A 274 -11.67 11.46 13.15
CA LEU A 274 -11.86 10.00 13.02
C LEU A 274 -12.76 9.65 11.83
N VAL A 275 -12.42 8.54 11.15
CA VAL A 275 -13.22 7.97 10.07
C VAL A 275 -13.58 6.52 10.41
N LEU A 276 -14.87 6.18 10.37
CA LEU A 276 -15.38 4.83 10.56
C LEU A 276 -15.98 4.30 9.25
N VAL A 277 -15.58 3.09 8.86
CA VAL A 277 -16.14 2.38 7.72
C VAL A 277 -16.86 1.13 8.18
N ASN A 278 -18.17 1.10 8.01
CA ASN A 278 -19.04 -0.07 8.07
C ASN A 278 -18.94 -0.86 6.76
N TYR A 279 -18.63 -2.14 6.87
CA TYR A 279 -18.66 -3.07 5.74
C TYR A 279 -19.20 -4.44 6.19
N PHE A 280 -20.51 -4.51 6.32
CA PHE A 280 -21.24 -5.71 6.70
C PHE A 280 -22.65 -5.64 6.12
N ARG A 281 -23.30 -6.80 5.99
CA ARG A 281 -24.63 -6.91 5.39
C ARG A 281 -25.71 -6.48 6.37
N SER A 282 -26.88 -6.09 5.85
CA SER A 282 -28.05 -5.84 6.72
C SER A 282 -28.44 -7.11 7.49
N GLU A 283 -28.29 -8.26 6.83
CA GLU A 283 -28.49 -9.59 7.40
C GLU A 283 -27.13 -10.28 7.55
N PRO A 284 -26.66 -10.58 8.78
CA PRO A 284 -25.30 -11.07 9.02
C PRO A 284 -25.17 -12.54 8.62
N LEU A 285 -24.88 -12.78 7.34
CA LEU A 285 -24.78 -14.11 6.76
C LEU A 285 -23.34 -14.65 6.81
N LYS A 286 -23.03 -15.46 7.83
CA LYS A 286 -21.73 -16.13 8.03
C LYS A 286 -21.11 -16.73 6.76
N LEU A 287 -21.95 -17.33 5.90
CA LEU A 287 -21.50 -17.99 4.67
C LEU A 287 -20.92 -17.02 3.64
N LEU A 288 -21.42 -15.78 3.63
CA LEU A 288 -21.00 -14.74 2.69
C LEU A 288 -19.86 -13.89 3.27
N SER A 289 -19.76 -13.80 4.60
CA SER A 289 -18.78 -12.95 5.28
C SER A 289 -17.33 -13.25 4.91
N CYS A 290 -17.00 -14.47 4.47
CA CYS A 290 -15.64 -14.76 4.02
C CYS A 290 -15.27 -14.03 2.70
N GLY A 291 -16.21 -13.89 1.77
CA GLY A 291 -16.00 -13.06 0.58
C GLY A 291 -16.03 -11.57 0.93
N ASP A 292 -17.02 -11.17 1.74
CA ASP A 292 -17.20 -9.77 2.16
C ASP A 292 -15.91 -9.25 2.84
N ASN A 293 -15.36 -9.97 3.82
CA ASN A 293 -14.19 -9.53 4.58
C ASN A 293 -12.84 -9.66 3.83
N SER A 294 -12.84 -9.93 2.52
CA SER A 294 -11.63 -10.18 1.72
C SER A 294 -11.34 -9.05 0.72
N GLY A 295 -11.26 -9.34 -0.58
CA GLY A 295 -10.95 -8.32 -1.59
C GLY A 295 -11.96 -7.19 -1.65
N ASP A 296 -13.24 -7.49 -1.42
CA ASP A 296 -14.31 -6.50 -1.49
C ASP A 296 -14.23 -5.46 -0.35
N LEU A 297 -13.84 -5.89 0.85
CA LEU A 297 -13.53 -5.00 1.97
C LEU A 297 -12.41 -4.02 1.62
N LEU A 298 -11.28 -4.51 1.08
CA LEU A 298 -10.15 -3.65 0.67
C LEU A 298 -10.55 -2.66 -0.42
N ASN A 299 -11.39 -3.08 -1.37
CA ASN A 299 -11.94 -2.21 -2.41
C ASN A 299 -12.82 -1.11 -1.82
N MET A 300 -13.67 -1.45 -0.84
CA MET A 300 -14.49 -0.46 -0.16
C MET A 300 -13.64 0.51 0.67
N LEU A 301 -12.62 0.04 1.39
CA LEU A 301 -11.73 0.92 2.14
C LEU A 301 -11.05 1.95 1.24
N ASN A 302 -10.59 1.55 0.04
CA ASN A 302 -10.07 2.48 -0.97
C ASN A 302 -11.15 3.46 -1.49
N THR A 303 -12.38 2.98 -1.69
CA THR A 303 -13.50 3.82 -2.11
C THR A 303 -13.82 4.88 -1.05
N CYS A 304 -13.91 4.47 0.21
CA CYS A 304 -14.17 5.34 1.34
C CYS A 304 -12.99 6.27 1.64
N TYR A 305 -11.74 5.87 1.39
CA TYR A 305 -10.59 6.77 1.46
C TYR A 305 -10.76 8.01 0.57
N GLY A 306 -11.18 7.80 -0.68
CA GLY A 306 -11.48 8.90 -1.61
C GLY A 306 -12.67 9.75 -1.14
N ALA A 307 -13.76 9.10 -0.72
CA ALA A 307 -14.95 9.80 -0.22
C ALA A 307 -14.70 10.58 1.08
N ALA A 308 -13.75 10.13 1.92
CA ALA A 308 -13.36 10.78 3.17
C ALA A 308 -12.34 11.92 2.99
N GLY A 309 -12.13 12.38 1.75
CA GLY A 309 -11.23 13.48 1.44
C GLY A 309 -9.75 13.09 1.59
N ASN A 310 -9.39 11.91 1.09
CA ASN A 310 -8.06 11.30 1.14
C ASN A 310 -7.59 11.01 2.56
N ARG A 311 -8.49 10.43 3.38
CA ARG A 311 -8.19 10.01 4.76
C ARG A 311 -8.54 8.55 4.92
N TRP A 312 -7.55 7.75 5.34
CA TRP A 312 -7.77 6.34 5.63
C TRP A 312 -8.62 6.18 6.90
N ALA A 313 -9.40 5.09 6.94
CA ALA A 313 -10.28 4.83 8.06
C ALA A 313 -9.48 4.53 9.33
N ASN A 314 -9.98 4.99 10.47
CA ASN A 314 -9.46 4.64 11.80
C ASN A 314 -10.15 3.39 12.35
N PHE A 315 -11.37 3.10 11.90
CA PHE A 315 -12.16 1.97 12.33
C PHE A 315 -12.77 1.29 11.11
N VAL A 316 -12.63 -0.04 11.03
CA VAL A 316 -13.31 -0.87 10.03
C VAL A 316 -14.21 -1.88 10.75
N ALA A 317 -15.51 -1.72 10.59
CA ALA A 317 -16.53 -2.55 11.24
C ALA A 317 -17.00 -3.66 10.31
N VAL A 318 -16.92 -4.91 10.79
CA VAL A 318 -17.30 -6.11 10.05
C VAL A 318 -18.08 -7.11 10.92
N ASP A 319 -18.85 -7.97 10.26
CA ASP A 319 -19.42 -9.19 10.84
C ASP A 319 -18.48 -10.39 10.61
N TYR A 320 -18.48 -11.35 11.53
CA TYR A 320 -17.69 -12.58 11.46
C TYR A 320 -16.22 -12.31 11.12
N TYR A 321 -15.57 -11.40 11.85
CA TYR A 321 -14.26 -10.80 11.49
C TYR A 321 -13.13 -11.78 11.12
N LYS A 322 -13.17 -13.03 11.60
CA LYS A 322 -12.21 -14.11 11.24
C LYS A 322 -12.51 -14.81 9.92
N LYS A 323 -13.70 -14.69 9.36
CA LYS A 323 -14.06 -15.32 8.09
C LYS A 323 -13.44 -14.51 6.96
N SER A 324 -12.64 -15.16 6.13
CA SER A 324 -12.01 -14.54 4.96
C SER A 324 -11.53 -15.60 3.96
N GLU A 325 -11.06 -15.15 2.80
CA GLU A 325 -10.39 -15.94 1.78
C GLU A 325 -8.87 -16.00 2.01
N GLY A 326 -8.35 -15.53 3.15
CA GLY A 326 -6.92 -15.44 3.42
C GLY A 326 -6.59 -14.45 4.54
N GLY A 327 -6.13 -13.25 4.16
CA GLY A 327 -5.70 -12.21 5.10
C GLY A 327 -6.87 -11.48 5.79
N GLY A 328 -7.98 -11.31 5.08
CA GLY A 328 -9.25 -10.84 5.65
C GLY A 328 -9.23 -9.43 6.24
N ALA A 329 -10.09 -9.22 7.24
CA ALA A 329 -10.17 -7.96 7.98
C ALA A 329 -8.87 -7.61 8.73
N PHE A 330 -8.03 -8.61 9.05
CA PHE A 330 -6.71 -8.37 9.64
C PHE A 330 -5.74 -7.74 8.63
N GLN A 331 -5.69 -8.26 7.40
CA GLN A 331 -4.92 -7.64 6.31
C GLN A 331 -5.44 -6.25 5.98
N ALA A 332 -6.76 -6.04 6.02
CA ALA A 332 -7.35 -4.73 5.78
C ALA A 332 -6.84 -3.67 6.77
N VAL A 333 -6.68 -4.03 8.05
CA VAL A 333 -6.12 -3.13 9.06
C VAL A 333 -4.62 -2.94 8.91
N ASP A 334 -3.87 -3.95 8.49
CA ASP A 334 -2.44 -3.80 8.16
C ASP A 334 -2.24 -2.82 7.01
N THR A 335 -3.08 -2.87 5.97
CA THR A 335 -3.07 -1.91 4.86
C THR A 335 -3.39 -0.50 5.34
N MET A 336 -4.45 -0.33 6.14
CA MET A 336 -4.80 1.00 6.66
C MET A 336 -3.70 1.57 7.57
N ASN A 337 -3.10 0.75 8.44
CA ASN A 337 -1.99 1.20 9.28
C ASN A 337 -0.72 1.46 8.48
N GLY A 338 -0.41 0.67 7.44
CA GLY A 338 0.70 0.98 6.54
C GLY A 338 0.53 2.36 5.89
N GLU A 339 -0.67 2.65 5.42
CA GLU A 339 -0.96 3.89 4.72
C GLU A 339 -0.99 5.09 5.69
N LEU A 340 -1.56 4.92 6.89
CA LEU A 340 -1.60 5.96 7.92
C LEU A 340 -0.23 6.26 8.55
N LEU A 341 0.60 5.23 8.76
CA LEU A 341 1.84 5.35 9.55
C LEU A 341 3.07 5.64 8.68
N CYS A 342 3.13 5.11 7.47
CA CYS A 342 4.28 5.28 6.59
C CYS A 342 3.95 5.43 5.09
N GLY A 343 2.67 5.50 4.71
CA GLY A 343 2.25 5.61 3.31
C GLY A 343 2.50 4.35 2.47
N CYS A 344 2.62 3.18 3.10
CA CYS A 344 2.80 1.88 2.45
C CYS A 344 1.48 1.11 2.43
N ASN A 345 1.30 0.17 1.51
CA ASN A 345 0.10 -0.67 1.45
C ASN A 345 0.08 -1.83 2.49
N ASP A 346 1.08 -1.89 3.37
CA ASP A 346 1.20 -2.86 4.47
C ASP A 346 2.05 -2.26 5.60
N VAL A 347 1.62 -2.44 6.86
CA VAL A 347 2.33 -1.95 8.05
C VAL A 347 3.68 -2.63 8.29
N HIS A 348 3.87 -3.87 7.83
CA HIS A 348 5.17 -4.55 7.94
C HIS A 348 6.25 -3.86 7.12
N ALA A 349 5.86 -3.19 6.02
CA ALA A 349 6.79 -2.38 5.24
C ALA A 349 7.29 -1.14 5.99
N CYS A 350 6.62 -0.73 7.07
CA CYS A 350 7.07 0.39 7.90
C CYS A 350 8.27 0.03 8.81
N VAL A 351 8.58 -1.27 9.01
CA VAL A 351 9.64 -1.74 9.91
C VAL A 351 11.04 -1.55 9.33
N PHE A 352 11.17 -1.35 8.02
CA PHE A 352 12.45 -1.10 7.36
C PHE A 352 13.00 0.32 7.60
N LEU A 353 12.71 0.90 8.76
CA LEU A 353 13.02 2.27 9.17
C LEU A 353 13.75 2.30 10.53
N ASP A 354 14.74 1.43 10.73
CA ASP A 354 15.62 1.49 11.91
C ASP A 354 16.29 2.86 12.02
N GLU A 355 16.34 3.45 13.22
CA GLU A 355 17.15 4.64 13.45
C GLU A 355 18.63 4.34 13.22
N CYS A 356 19.33 5.18 12.48
CA CYS A 356 20.74 4.99 12.14
C CYS A 356 21.54 6.26 12.43
N GLY A 357 22.80 6.13 12.85
CA GLY A 357 23.75 7.25 12.91
C GLY A 357 24.49 7.44 11.58
N LYS A 358 24.71 6.36 10.86
CA LYS A 358 25.51 6.27 9.62
C LYS A 358 25.11 5.03 8.81
N ASP A 359 25.54 4.94 7.56
CA ASP A 359 25.17 3.84 6.64
C ASP A 359 25.54 2.45 7.16
N GLU A 360 26.64 2.35 7.90
CA GLU A 360 27.08 1.07 8.46
C GLU A 360 26.19 0.56 9.59
N ASP A 361 25.28 1.39 10.09
CA ASP A 361 24.27 0.96 11.08
C ASP A 361 23.08 0.26 10.40
N CYS A 362 23.01 0.28 9.06
CA CYS A 362 21.91 -0.31 8.28
C CYS A 362 22.27 -1.68 7.69
N GLU A 363 21.27 -2.57 7.59
CA GLU A 363 21.45 -3.86 6.92
C GLU A 363 21.79 -3.71 5.42
N ALA A 364 22.37 -4.75 4.83
CA ALA A 364 22.78 -4.74 3.43
C ALA A 364 21.59 -4.47 2.49
N GLY A 365 21.71 -3.45 1.64
CA GLY A 365 20.62 -2.99 0.75
C GLY A 365 19.80 -1.81 1.31
N LEU A 366 20.20 -1.30 2.47
CA LEU A 366 19.66 -0.10 3.09
C LEU A 366 20.74 1.00 3.20
N HIS A 367 20.33 2.27 3.24
CA HIS A 367 21.17 3.46 3.39
C HIS A 367 20.60 4.36 4.47
N CYS A 368 21.46 5.00 5.25
CA CYS A 368 21.07 5.86 6.35
C CYS A 368 20.70 7.25 5.83
N SER A 369 19.40 7.50 5.67
CA SER A 369 18.90 8.77 5.14
C SER A 369 18.31 9.67 6.23
N THR A 370 18.58 10.97 6.10
CA THR A 370 17.80 12.02 6.78
C THR A 370 16.58 12.39 5.94
N CYS A 371 15.39 12.22 6.50
CA CYS A 371 14.16 12.81 5.97
C CYS A 371 13.57 13.78 6.98
N LEU A 372 13.22 14.98 6.50
CA LEU A 372 12.77 16.09 7.31
C LEU A 372 11.26 16.01 7.58
N PRO A 373 10.75 16.54 8.71
CA PRO A 373 11.33 17.64 9.49
C PRO A 373 12.47 17.22 10.43
N LEU A 374 13.30 18.19 10.84
CA LEU A 374 14.54 18.07 11.62
C LEU A 374 14.40 17.38 13.00
N THR A 375 13.26 16.73 13.27
CA THR A 375 12.84 16.17 14.55
C THR A 375 12.83 14.65 14.57
N GLU A 376 12.85 13.98 13.42
CA GLU A 376 12.96 12.52 13.35
C GLU A 376 14.40 12.16 12.96
N GLY A 377 15.02 11.27 13.73
CA GLY A 377 16.38 10.83 13.50
C GLY A 377 16.60 10.29 12.08
N ARG A 378 17.87 10.16 11.71
CA ARG A 378 18.29 9.42 10.52
C ARG A 378 17.70 7.99 10.58
N ARG A 379 17.20 7.47 9.46
CA ARG A 379 16.67 6.10 9.38
C ARG A 379 17.26 5.33 8.21
N CYS A 380 17.39 4.02 8.38
CA CYS A 380 17.71 3.11 7.30
C CYS A 380 16.54 3.11 6.32
N VAL A 381 16.82 3.32 5.04
CA VAL A 381 15.82 3.26 3.96
C VAL A 381 16.37 2.41 2.84
N ARG A 382 15.48 1.81 2.04
CA ARG A 382 15.89 0.98 0.90
C ARG A 382 16.79 1.78 -0.05
N SER A 383 17.94 1.22 -0.38
CA SER A 383 18.96 1.91 -1.19
C SER A 383 19.27 1.22 -2.50
N VAL A 384 18.69 0.04 -2.74
CA VAL A 384 18.90 -0.77 -3.93
C VAL A 384 17.57 -1.31 -4.43
N ALA A 385 17.34 -1.18 -5.75
CA ALA A 385 16.21 -1.82 -6.41
C ALA A 385 16.37 -3.33 -6.38
N THR A 386 15.26 -4.05 -6.27
CA THR A 386 15.30 -5.51 -6.44
C THR A 386 15.70 -5.83 -7.86
N ASN A 387 16.70 -6.71 -8.04
CA ASN A 387 17.07 -7.16 -9.38
C ASN A 387 16.01 -8.13 -9.90
N GLN A 388 15.00 -7.56 -10.59
CA GLN A 388 13.85 -8.28 -11.12
C GLN A 388 14.24 -9.42 -12.09
N PHE A 389 15.44 -9.36 -12.67
CA PHE A 389 15.97 -10.36 -13.60
C PHE A 389 16.59 -11.58 -12.90
N LYS A 390 16.98 -11.45 -11.64
CA LYS A 390 17.41 -12.60 -10.83
C LYS A 390 16.23 -13.35 -10.21
N MET A 391 15.07 -12.70 -10.10
CA MET A 391 13.90 -13.25 -9.41
C MET A 391 12.84 -13.86 -10.34
N MET A 392 12.77 -13.45 -11.62
CA MET A 392 11.70 -13.90 -12.52
C MET A 392 12.11 -14.13 -13.99
N ASN A 393 11.20 -14.75 -14.74
CA ASN A 393 11.32 -15.23 -16.11
C ASN A 393 11.73 -14.12 -17.11
N ASP A 394 12.90 -14.24 -17.72
CA ASP A 394 13.43 -13.35 -18.77
C ASP A 394 12.72 -13.48 -20.13
N SER A 395 11.73 -14.37 -20.23
CA SER A 395 10.99 -14.63 -21.47
C SER A 395 9.90 -13.59 -21.78
N LEU A 396 9.59 -12.66 -20.86
CA LEU A 396 8.58 -11.64 -21.09
C LEU A 396 9.12 -10.49 -21.97
N PRO A 397 8.25 -9.82 -22.77
CA PRO A 397 8.60 -8.60 -23.51
C PRO A 397 9.19 -7.51 -22.63
N PHE A 398 10.16 -6.73 -23.12
CA PHE A 398 10.77 -5.61 -22.38
C PHE A 398 9.75 -4.61 -21.82
N ASN A 399 8.66 -4.36 -22.54
CA ASN A 399 7.56 -3.48 -22.09
C ASN A 399 6.66 -4.10 -21.00
N LYS A 400 7.03 -5.25 -20.43
CA LYS A 400 6.44 -5.84 -19.23
C LYS A 400 7.29 -5.61 -17.98
N TYR A 401 8.37 -4.85 -18.08
CA TYR A 401 9.21 -4.50 -16.93
C TYR A 401 9.06 -3.01 -16.62
N ALA A 402 9.18 -2.69 -15.34
CA ALA A 402 9.34 -1.35 -14.82
C ALA A 402 10.78 -1.12 -14.36
N PHE A 403 11.27 0.08 -14.61
CA PHE A 403 12.62 0.51 -14.31
C PHE A 403 12.62 1.86 -13.60
N LEU A 404 13.46 1.98 -12.58
CA LEU A 404 13.77 3.26 -11.98
C LEU A 404 14.57 4.10 -12.98
N MET A 405 14.13 5.35 -13.17
CA MET A 405 14.78 6.33 -14.01
C MET A 405 15.13 7.57 -13.18
N THR A 406 16.30 8.15 -13.43
CA THR A 406 16.74 9.38 -12.77
C THR A 406 16.72 10.55 -13.75
N HIS A 407 16.04 11.62 -13.36
CA HIS A 407 16.01 12.87 -14.09
C HIS A 407 17.34 13.62 -13.92
N ASN A 408 17.86 14.19 -15.01
CA ASN A 408 19.16 14.87 -15.08
C ASN A 408 20.25 14.13 -14.29
N ALA A 409 20.43 12.85 -14.62
CA ALA A 409 21.20 11.90 -13.81
C ALA A 409 22.64 12.33 -13.50
N PHE A 410 23.19 13.21 -14.33
CA PHE A 410 24.55 13.74 -14.23
C PHE A 410 24.67 14.95 -13.30
N ALA A 411 23.56 15.59 -12.93
CA ALA A 411 23.53 16.82 -12.15
C ALA A 411 23.66 16.49 -10.66
N ILE A 412 24.89 16.18 -10.23
CA ILE A 412 25.19 15.75 -8.86
C ILE A 412 25.57 16.89 -7.92
N GLU A 413 25.29 16.73 -6.63
CA GLU A 413 25.69 17.67 -5.57
C GLU A 413 27.23 17.84 -5.54
N GLY A 414 27.72 19.09 -5.47
CA GLY A 414 29.16 19.40 -5.54
C GLY A 414 29.67 19.90 -6.91
N GLY A 415 28.79 19.99 -7.92
CA GLY A 415 29.05 20.69 -9.19
C GLY A 415 29.14 22.22 -9.07
N ILE A 416 29.51 22.92 -10.15
CA ILE A 416 29.78 24.37 -10.17
C ILE A 416 28.58 25.18 -9.63
N LYS A 417 28.87 26.08 -8.65
CA LYS A 417 27.99 26.71 -7.64
C LYS A 417 26.79 27.59 -8.11
N LEU A 418 26.29 27.51 -9.33
CA LEU A 418 25.17 28.34 -9.82
C LEU A 418 23.94 27.55 -10.33
N THR A 419 24.00 26.22 -10.36
CA THR A 419 22.90 25.37 -10.86
C THR A 419 22.44 24.37 -9.80
N PHE A 420 21.18 23.95 -9.85
CA PHE A 420 20.63 22.96 -8.93
C PHE A 420 21.11 21.54 -9.29
N SER A 421 21.31 20.70 -8.28
CA SER A 421 21.56 19.27 -8.46
C SER A 421 20.25 18.50 -8.43
N ASN A 422 20.14 17.44 -9.23
CA ASN A 422 19.01 16.52 -9.25
C ASN A 422 19.30 15.22 -8.51
N GLN A 423 20.57 14.85 -8.35
CA GLN A 423 20.98 13.59 -7.72
C GLN A 423 22.13 13.80 -6.71
N GLU A 424 22.30 12.86 -5.79
CA GLU A 424 23.44 12.84 -4.84
C GLU A 424 24.58 11.93 -5.30
N ASP A 425 24.24 10.92 -6.10
CA ASP A 425 25.14 9.84 -6.48
C ASP A 425 25.64 10.00 -7.91
N SER A 426 26.86 9.53 -8.17
CA SER A 426 27.37 9.45 -9.54
C SER A 426 26.52 8.51 -10.40
N VAL A 427 26.60 8.64 -11.73
CA VAL A 427 25.90 7.71 -12.65
C VAL A 427 26.33 6.26 -12.42
N ALA A 428 27.60 6.01 -12.09
CA ALA A 428 28.10 4.69 -11.73
C ALA A 428 27.43 4.15 -10.46
N ASP A 429 27.27 4.98 -9.43
CA ASP A 429 26.60 4.59 -8.18
C ASP A 429 25.10 4.35 -8.39
N GLN A 430 24.45 5.20 -9.19
CA GLN A 430 23.04 4.99 -9.59
C GLN A 430 22.84 3.64 -10.29
N LEU A 431 23.73 3.26 -11.21
CA LEU A 431 23.73 1.94 -11.84
C LEU A 431 23.90 0.81 -10.80
N ASN A 432 24.85 0.95 -9.88
CA ASN A 432 25.09 -0.04 -8.82
C ASN A 432 23.87 -0.20 -7.89
N ASN A 433 23.10 0.87 -7.68
CA ASN A 433 21.90 0.88 -6.85
C ASN A 433 20.64 0.41 -7.59
N GLY A 434 20.73 0.00 -8.85
CA GLY A 434 19.62 -0.59 -9.59
C GLY A 434 18.86 0.37 -10.50
N VAL A 435 19.31 1.62 -10.67
CA VAL A 435 18.77 2.52 -11.70
C VAL A 435 19.14 1.98 -13.08
N ARG A 436 18.17 1.96 -14.00
CA ARG A 436 18.35 1.46 -15.39
C ARG A 436 17.83 2.42 -16.46
N GLY A 437 17.18 3.51 -16.06
CA GLY A 437 16.81 4.62 -16.93
C GLY A 437 17.57 5.90 -16.57
N PHE A 438 18.07 6.64 -17.57
CA PHE A 438 18.81 7.87 -17.32
C PHE A 438 18.40 8.96 -18.32
N MET A 439 17.97 10.11 -17.80
CA MET A 439 17.75 11.31 -18.61
C MET A 439 19.01 12.18 -18.61
N LEU A 440 19.46 12.57 -19.81
CA LEU A 440 20.72 13.29 -20.02
C LEU A 440 20.53 14.47 -20.97
N ASP A 441 20.95 15.65 -20.55
CA ASP A 441 20.92 16.85 -21.38
C ASP A 441 22.25 16.99 -22.10
N THR A 442 22.24 16.88 -23.42
CA THR A 442 23.47 16.80 -24.23
C THR A 442 23.70 18.08 -25.02
N TYR A 443 24.89 18.66 -24.87
CA TYR A 443 25.28 19.93 -25.48
C TYR A 443 26.65 19.85 -26.15
N GLU A 444 26.90 20.79 -27.06
CA GLU A 444 28.24 21.11 -27.54
C GLU A 444 28.84 22.25 -26.71
N PHE A 445 30.06 22.05 -26.21
CA PHE A 445 30.84 23.08 -25.55
C PHE A 445 32.33 22.87 -25.84
N ASP A 446 32.99 23.92 -26.32
CA ASP A 446 34.43 23.95 -26.61
C ASP A 446 34.90 22.78 -27.50
N GLY A 447 34.16 22.52 -28.58
CA GLY A 447 34.47 21.46 -29.55
C GLY A 447 34.23 20.02 -29.07
N SER A 448 33.66 19.84 -27.88
CA SER A 448 33.36 18.53 -27.28
C SER A 448 31.90 18.42 -26.85
N LEU A 449 31.43 17.21 -26.58
CA LEU A 449 30.09 16.96 -26.06
C LEU A 449 30.09 16.92 -24.53
N TRP A 450 29.16 17.65 -23.93
CA TRP A 450 29.04 17.84 -22.49
C TRP A 450 27.61 17.61 -22.01
N LEU A 451 27.50 17.22 -20.75
CA LEU A 451 26.25 17.24 -20.00
C LEU A 451 26.15 18.55 -19.22
N CYS A 452 25.07 19.29 -19.43
CA CYS A 452 24.92 20.65 -18.89
C CYS A 452 23.48 20.89 -18.42
N HIS A 453 23.30 21.65 -17.34
CA HIS A 453 21.98 22.03 -16.82
C HIS A 453 21.67 23.47 -17.26
N ALA A 454 21.18 23.64 -18.50
CA ALA A 454 21.09 24.95 -19.16
C ALA A 454 19.67 25.30 -19.61
N PRO A 455 18.78 25.77 -18.70
CA PRO A 455 17.46 26.25 -19.08
C PRO A 455 17.61 27.45 -20.04
N GLY A 456 17.41 27.22 -21.35
CA GLY A 456 17.65 28.20 -22.41
C GLY A 456 18.62 27.77 -23.51
N GLY A 457 19.17 26.55 -23.45
CA GLY A 457 19.78 25.89 -24.61
C GLY A 457 21.24 26.25 -24.91
N LYS A 458 21.98 26.84 -23.96
CA LYS A 458 23.41 27.15 -24.12
C LYS A 458 24.23 26.59 -22.97
N CYS A 459 25.10 25.64 -23.28
CA CYS A 459 26.11 25.18 -22.34
C CYS A 459 27.30 26.15 -22.28
N ASP A 460 27.77 26.42 -21.06
CA ASP A 460 28.96 27.23 -20.79
C ASP A 460 29.70 26.75 -19.53
N ALA A 461 30.75 27.49 -19.14
CA ALA A 461 31.59 27.14 -18.00
C ALA A 461 30.85 27.15 -16.64
N THR A 462 29.66 27.75 -16.55
CA THR A 462 28.90 27.92 -15.30
C THR A 462 27.84 26.83 -15.10
N ASN A 463 27.45 26.13 -16.16
CA ASN A 463 26.36 25.14 -16.14
C ASN A 463 26.75 23.75 -16.68
N LYS A 464 28.00 23.57 -17.13
CA LYS A 464 28.55 22.27 -17.48
C LYS A 464 28.85 21.44 -16.24
N PHE A 465 28.51 20.14 -16.29
CA PHE A 465 28.76 19.20 -15.20
C PHE A 465 29.88 18.23 -15.55
N ARG A 466 29.72 17.49 -16.66
CA ARG A 466 30.62 16.40 -17.01
C ARG A 466 30.72 16.20 -18.52
N PRO A 467 31.89 15.85 -19.08
CA PRO A 467 31.98 15.41 -20.47
C PRO A 467 31.06 14.21 -20.71
N LEU A 468 30.35 14.20 -21.84
CA LEU A 468 29.44 13.10 -22.18
C LEU A 468 30.21 11.76 -22.27
N ILE A 469 31.40 11.77 -22.88
CA ILE A 469 32.24 10.58 -23.05
C ILE A 469 32.57 9.88 -21.73
N ASP A 470 32.78 10.62 -20.63
CA ASP A 470 33.11 10.02 -19.34
C ASP A 470 31.90 9.33 -18.72
N THR A 471 30.70 9.90 -18.89
CA THR A 471 29.46 9.27 -18.44
C THR A 471 29.14 8.04 -19.28
N LEU A 472 29.41 8.08 -20.60
CA LEU A 472 29.27 6.92 -21.48
C LEU A 472 30.24 5.78 -21.13
N LYS A 473 31.44 6.10 -20.65
CA LYS A 473 32.38 5.09 -20.13
C LYS A 473 31.89 4.42 -18.86
N ASP A 474 31.16 5.12 -17.99
CA ASP A 474 30.53 4.49 -16.81
C ASP A 474 29.51 3.42 -17.26
N PHE A 475 28.68 3.74 -18.27
CA PHE A 475 27.74 2.78 -18.84
C PHE A 475 28.45 1.60 -19.51
N GLU A 476 29.57 1.82 -20.21
CA GLU A 476 30.33 0.74 -20.85
C GLU A 476 30.95 -0.19 -19.81
N ALA A 477 31.57 0.37 -18.77
CA ALA A 477 32.14 -0.36 -17.66
C ALA A 477 31.07 -1.22 -16.94
N PHE A 478 29.88 -0.66 -16.73
CA PHE A 478 28.75 -1.39 -16.15
C PHE A 478 28.25 -2.51 -17.07
N LEU A 479 27.94 -2.23 -18.33
CA LEU A 479 27.39 -3.22 -19.25
C LEU A 479 28.39 -4.33 -19.61
N SER A 480 29.69 -4.06 -19.59
CA SER A 480 30.73 -5.05 -19.84
C SER A 480 30.88 -6.05 -18.70
N THR A 481 30.63 -5.63 -17.46
CA THR A 481 30.72 -6.48 -16.26
C THR A 481 29.38 -7.11 -15.88
N ASN A 482 28.27 -6.59 -16.40
CA ASN A 482 26.92 -7.07 -16.10
C ASN A 482 26.19 -7.52 -17.38
N PRO A 483 26.39 -8.77 -17.84
CA PRO A 483 25.85 -9.24 -19.13
C PRO A 483 24.33 -9.43 -19.15
N ALA A 484 23.69 -9.53 -17.99
CA ALA A 484 22.24 -9.71 -17.84
C ALA A 484 21.47 -8.38 -17.68
N GLU A 485 22.15 -7.24 -17.83
CA GLU A 485 21.56 -5.93 -17.59
C GLU A 485 21.31 -5.17 -18.88
N ILE A 486 20.23 -4.39 -18.90
CA ILE A 486 19.82 -3.48 -19.99
C ILE A 486 19.71 -2.06 -19.42
N VAL A 487 20.24 -1.08 -20.16
CA VAL A 487 20.20 0.35 -19.79
C VAL A 487 19.45 1.15 -20.86
N THR A 488 18.63 2.09 -20.41
CA THR A 488 17.89 3.02 -21.27
C THR A 488 18.33 4.45 -21.01
N LEU A 489 18.69 5.17 -22.09
CA LEU A 489 19.07 6.58 -22.08
C LEU A 489 18.03 7.40 -22.84
N ILE A 490 17.60 8.52 -22.26
CA ILE A 490 16.78 9.53 -22.92
C ILE A 490 17.61 10.82 -23.00
N LEU A 491 17.87 11.26 -24.23
CA LEU A 491 18.70 12.44 -24.49
C LEU A 491 17.83 13.67 -24.78
N GLU A 492 17.88 14.65 -23.88
CA GLU A 492 17.46 16.00 -24.22
C GLU A 492 18.56 16.65 -25.09
N ASP A 493 18.35 16.60 -26.40
CA ASP A 493 19.43 16.73 -27.36
C ASP A 493 19.56 18.15 -27.93
N TYR A 494 20.67 18.81 -27.61
CA TYR A 494 21.04 20.13 -28.14
C TYR A 494 22.26 20.08 -29.06
N VAL A 495 22.72 18.89 -29.46
CA VAL A 495 23.89 18.67 -30.31
C VAL A 495 23.52 18.93 -31.77
N LYS A 496 24.25 19.83 -32.44
CA LYS A 496 23.96 20.31 -33.81
C LYS A 496 24.87 19.68 -34.86
N THR A 497 26.06 19.28 -34.46
CA THR A 497 27.07 18.63 -35.31
C THR A 497 26.57 17.26 -35.69
N ALA A 498 26.35 17.07 -37.00
CA ALA A 498 25.86 15.80 -37.54
C ALA A 498 26.80 14.64 -37.16
N ASN A 499 26.20 13.52 -36.74
CA ASN A 499 26.90 12.30 -36.32
C ASN A 499 27.80 12.42 -35.08
N ALA A 500 27.78 13.54 -34.36
CA ALA A 500 28.60 13.69 -33.16
C ALA A 500 28.17 12.73 -32.03
N LEU A 501 26.86 12.48 -31.88
CA LEU A 501 26.33 11.53 -30.90
C LEU A 501 26.74 10.08 -31.21
N PRO A 502 26.41 9.48 -32.38
CA PRO A 502 26.86 8.11 -32.69
C PRO A 502 28.38 7.95 -32.59
N LYS A 503 29.14 8.97 -32.99
CA LYS A 503 30.60 8.97 -32.85
C LYS A 503 31.03 8.85 -31.40
N VAL A 504 30.50 9.65 -30.47
CA VAL A 504 30.92 9.58 -29.06
C VAL A 504 30.52 8.25 -28.41
N PHE A 505 29.38 7.66 -28.79
CA PHE A 505 28.99 6.32 -28.34
C PHE A 505 29.93 5.23 -28.88
N SER A 506 30.38 5.37 -30.12
CA SER A 506 31.42 4.51 -30.70
C SER A 506 32.75 4.65 -29.97
N ASP A 507 33.20 5.88 -29.73
CA ASP A 507 34.45 6.17 -29.00
C ASP A 507 34.40 5.65 -27.55
N ALA A 508 33.20 5.64 -26.94
CA ALA A 508 32.97 5.04 -25.63
C ALA A 508 32.95 3.50 -25.63
N GLY A 509 32.88 2.85 -26.79
CA GLY A 509 32.76 1.40 -26.91
C GLY A 509 31.35 0.84 -26.71
N LEU A 510 30.31 1.67 -26.75
CA LEU A 510 28.93 1.26 -26.46
C LEU A 510 28.17 0.69 -27.66
N MET A 511 28.66 0.88 -28.89
CA MET A 511 27.95 0.43 -30.11
C MET A 511 27.70 -1.08 -30.16
N LYS A 512 28.53 -1.88 -29.48
CA LYS A 512 28.32 -3.34 -29.33
C LYS A 512 27.07 -3.72 -28.54
N TYR A 513 26.52 -2.79 -27.75
CA TYR A 513 25.30 -2.98 -26.95
C TYR A 513 24.07 -2.33 -27.57
N TRP A 514 24.24 -1.56 -28.63
CA TRP A 514 23.21 -0.68 -29.19
C TRP A 514 21.97 -1.47 -29.66
N PHE A 515 20.79 -1.06 -29.19
CA PHE A 515 19.52 -1.59 -29.69
C PHE A 515 19.12 -0.87 -30.99
N PRO A 516 19.09 -1.55 -32.15
CA PRO A 516 18.84 -0.88 -33.43
C PRO A 516 17.39 -0.39 -33.57
N VAL A 517 17.20 0.81 -34.10
CA VAL A 517 15.86 1.38 -34.42
C VAL A 517 15.05 0.46 -35.34
N ALA A 518 15.71 -0.24 -36.27
CA ALA A 518 15.06 -1.18 -37.18
C ALA A 518 14.39 -2.36 -36.45
N ASN A 519 14.81 -2.66 -35.22
CA ASN A 519 14.25 -3.74 -34.39
C ASN A 519 13.25 -3.21 -33.35
N MET A 520 13.05 -1.89 -33.26
CA MET A 520 12.11 -1.32 -32.29
C MET A 520 10.67 -1.52 -32.79
N PRO A 521 9.77 -2.04 -31.93
CA PRO A 521 8.38 -2.29 -32.33
C PRO A 521 7.65 -0.99 -32.63
N LYS A 522 6.67 -1.07 -33.52
CA LYS A 522 5.81 0.05 -33.91
C LYS A 522 4.35 -0.38 -33.83
N ASN A 523 3.43 0.59 -33.81
CA ASN A 523 1.99 0.35 -33.92
C ASN A 523 1.39 -0.59 -32.86
N GLY A 524 1.94 -0.59 -31.65
CA GLY A 524 1.42 -1.40 -30.56
C GLY A 524 1.90 -2.85 -30.55
N ASP A 525 2.94 -3.19 -31.31
CA ASP A 525 3.63 -4.47 -31.16
C ASP A 525 4.41 -4.52 -29.83
N ASP A 526 4.48 -5.70 -29.21
CA ASP A 526 5.32 -5.90 -28.03
C ASP A 526 6.81 -5.80 -28.40
N TRP A 527 7.60 -5.36 -27.42
CA TRP A 527 9.06 -5.37 -27.54
C TRP A 527 9.59 -6.82 -27.58
N PRO A 528 10.80 -7.04 -28.12
CA PRO A 528 11.46 -8.33 -27.96
C PRO A 528 11.50 -8.77 -26.49
N SER A 529 11.51 -10.08 -26.28
CA SER A 529 11.69 -10.60 -24.93
C SER A 529 13.01 -10.11 -24.35
N PHE A 530 13.05 -9.92 -23.04
CA PHE A 530 14.27 -9.50 -22.34
C PHE A 530 15.43 -10.45 -22.68
N ARG A 531 15.17 -11.76 -22.66
CA ARG A 531 16.11 -12.81 -23.07
C ARG A 531 16.64 -12.63 -24.49
N ASP A 532 15.78 -12.33 -25.46
CA ASP A 532 16.22 -12.12 -26.85
C ASP A 532 17.15 -10.91 -26.97
N MET A 533 16.88 -9.85 -26.21
CA MET A 533 17.74 -8.67 -26.15
C MET A 533 19.10 -9.01 -25.57
N LEU A 534 19.14 -9.79 -24.48
CA LEU A 534 20.39 -10.28 -23.88
C LEU A 534 21.19 -11.18 -24.84
N LEU A 535 20.54 -12.17 -25.45
CA LEU A 535 21.18 -13.12 -26.37
C LEU A 535 21.79 -12.44 -27.61
N LYS A 536 21.15 -11.35 -28.07
CA LYS A 536 21.67 -10.54 -29.18
C LYS A 536 22.64 -9.43 -28.74
N ASN A 537 22.92 -9.34 -27.44
CA ASN A 537 23.68 -8.27 -26.82
C ASN A 537 23.14 -6.86 -27.17
N GLN A 538 21.83 -6.72 -27.37
CA GLN A 538 21.14 -5.45 -27.65
C GLN A 538 20.61 -4.87 -26.34
N ARG A 539 21.51 -4.32 -25.52
CA ARG A 539 21.30 -3.99 -24.11
C ARG A 539 21.35 -2.50 -23.79
N LEU A 540 21.48 -1.65 -24.80
CA LEU A 540 21.50 -0.21 -24.67
C LEU A 540 20.43 0.42 -25.58
N LEU A 541 19.36 0.95 -24.98
CA LEU A 541 18.33 1.70 -25.68
C LEU A 541 18.66 3.19 -25.55
N VAL A 542 18.69 3.91 -26.68
CA VAL A 542 18.99 5.35 -26.69
C VAL A 542 17.91 6.08 -27.46
N PHE A 543 17.25 7.01 -26.77
CA PHE A 543 16.23 7.87 -27.33
C PHE A 543 16.73 9.32 -27.41
N THR A 544 16.28 10.07 -28.42
CA THR A 544 16.57 11.50 -28.59
C THR A 544 15.28 12.31 -28.69
N SER A 545 15.32 13.55 -28.21
CA SER A 545 14.26 14.54 -28.41
C SER A 545 14.22 15.14 -29.83
N LYS A 546 15.14 14.77 -30.74
CA LYS A 546 15.21 15.31 -32.12
C LYS A 546 14.77 14.30 -33.18
N GLN A 547 13.61 14.57 -33.77
CA GLN A 547 12.98 13.70 -34.78
C GLN A 547 13.87 13.34 -35.97
N TYR A 548 14.62 14.32 -36.52
CA TYR A 548 15.43 14.10 -37.73
C TYR A 548 16.58 13.11 -37.52
N LYS A 549 17.03 12.90 -36.27
CA LYS A 549 18.15 12.00 -35.95
C LYS A 549 17.79 10.53 -35.99
N GLU A 550 16.49 10.16 -35.96
CA GLU A 550 16.11 8.76 -36.18
C GLU A 550 16.50 8.29 -37.58
N ALA A 551 16.19 9.09 -38.60
CA ALA A 551 16.55 8.78 -39.98
C ALA A 551 18.02 9.06 -40.29
N ALA A 552 18.58 10.15 -39.75
CA ALA A 552 19.92 10.61 -40.10
C ALA A 552 21.04 9.90 -39.33
N GLU A 553 20.81 9.57 -38.05
CA GLU A 553 21.84 9.10 -37.12
C GLU A 553 21.50 7.73 -36.49
N GLY A 554 20.30 7.20 -36.74
CA GLY A 554 19.86 5.91 -36.20
C GLY A 554 19.57 5.93 -34.70
N ILE A 555 19.29 7.11 -34.12
CA ILE A 555 18.91 7.28 -32.71
C ILE A 555 17.39 7.40 -32.60
N ALA A 556 16.75 6.55 -31.79
CA ALA A 556 15.31 6.46 -31.72
C ALA A 556 14.66 7.80 -31.30
N TYR A 557 13.70 8.30 -32.06
CA TYR A 557 12.95 9.49 -31.65
C TYR A 557 11.95 9.10 -30.56
N GLN A 558 12.08 9.64 -29.35
CA GLN A 558 11.36 9.12 -28.17
C GLN A 558 9.84 9.02 -28.37
N TRP A 559 9.23 10.03 -28.98
CA TRP A 559 7.79 10.13 -29.19
C TRP A 559 7.25 9.09 -30.20
N ASN A 560 8.12 8.38 -30.92
CA ASN A 560 7.71 7.25 -31.74
C ASN A 560 7.41 5.99 -30.91
N TYR A 561 7.90 5.88 -29.68
CA TYR A 561 7.91 4.61 -28.93
C TYR A 561 7.28 4.67 -27.54
N MET A 562 7.15 5.86 -26.93
CA MET A 562 6.62 6.02 -25.58
C MET A 562 5.61 7.15 -25.46
N VAL A 563 4.77 7.05 -24.43
CA VAL A 563 3.90 8.13 -23.92
C VAL A 563 4.40 8.61 -22.57
N GLU A 564 4.17 9.88 -22.27
CA GLU A 564 4.75 10.54 -21.10
C GLU A 564 3.76 11.54 -20.47
N ASN A 565 3.71 11.57 -19.14
CA ASN A 565 2.97 12.61 -18.41
C ASN A 565 3.77 13.92 -18.35
N MET A 566 3.10 15.01 -17.98
CA MET A 566 3.76 16.30 -17.71
C MET A 566 4.91 16.14 -16.73
N TYR A 567 5.95 16.95 -16.88
CA TYR A 567 7.09 17.00 -15.96
C TYR A 567 6.98 18.18 -14.99
N GLY A 568 7.90 18.23 -14.02
CA GLY A 568 7.94 19.29 -13.03
C GLY A 568 6.69 19.29 -12.14
N ASN A 569 6.32 20.45 -11.61
CA ASN A 569 5.15 20.56 -10.74
C ASN A 569 3.83 20.13 -11.41
N GLY A 570 3.74 20.23 -12.75
CA GLY A 570 2.57 19.75 -13.49
C GLY A 570 2.47 18.22 -13.58
N GLY A 571 3.58 17.51 -13.39
CA GLY A 571 3.62 16.05 -13.28
C GLY A 571 3.29 15.51 -11.89
N MET A 572 3.10 16.42 -10.91
CA MET A 572 2.92 16.09 -9.50
C MET A 572 1.56 16.54 -8.95
N ASP A 573 0.60 16.91 -9.81
CA ASP A 573 -0.75 17.32 -9.37
C ASP A 573 -1.53 16.11 -8.83
N GLU A 574 -1.90 16.15 -7.55
CA GLU A 574 -2.51 15.01 -6.86
C GLU A 574 -3.81 14.59 -7.57
N GLY A 575 -3.92 13.29 -7.86
CA GLY A 575 -5.09 12.70 -8.52
C GLY A 575 -5.24 13.03 -10.00
N LYS A 576 -4.27 13.72 -10.63
CA LYS A 576 -4.29 14.00 -12.07
C LYS A 576 -2.97 13.67 -12.75
N CYS A 577 -3.06 12.90 -13.83
CA CYS A 577 -1.92 12.59 -14.69
C CYS A 577 -2.08 13.29 -16.04
N PHE A 578 -1.51 14.49 -16.17
CA PHE A 578 -1.62 15.30 -17.39
C PHE A 578 -0.71 14.77 -18.50
N ASN A 579 -1.18 14.84 -19.74
CA ASN A 579 -0.37 14.47 -20.90
C ASN A 579 0.70 15.52 -21.19
N ARG A 580 1.92 15.08 -21.53
CA ARG A 580 2.97 15.98 -22.03
C ARG A 580 2.65 16.47 -23.44
N GLY A 581 2.89 17.76 -23.73
CA GLY A 581 2.47 18.39 -24.98
C GLY A 581 3.08 17.78 -26.25
N GLU A 582 4.33 17.33 -26.19
CA GLU A 582 5.02 16.68 -27.32
C GLU A 582 4.69 15.18 -27.45
N SER A 583 4.10 14.59 -26.40
CA SER A 583 3.70 13.18 -26.35
C SER A 583 2.33 12.96 -27.00
N SER A 584 2.15 11.79 -27.63
CA SER A 584 0.82 11.23 -27.84
C SER A 584 0.04 11.16 -26.50
N PRO A 585 -1.31 11.14 -26.53
CA PRO A 585 -2.12 10.89 -25.34
C PRO A 585 -1.63 9.66 -24.55
N LEU A 586 -1.62 9.73 -23.21
CA LEU A 586 -1.18 8.63 -22.34
C LEU A 586 -1.86 7.27 -22.63
N ASN A 587 -3.11 7.28 -23.10
CA ASN A 587 -3.84 6.08 -23.47
C ASN A 587 -3.61 5.62 -24.93
N ASP A 588 -2.64 6.20 -25.65
CA ASP A 588 -2.24 5.76 -26.98
C ASP A 588 -1.55 4.40 -26.90
N MET A 589 -2.28 3.35 -27.29
CA MET A 589 -1.84 1.96 -27.25
C MET A 589 -0.87 1.61 -28.39
N THR A 590 -0.67 2.50 -29.36
CA THR A 590 0.33 2.32 -30.42
C THR A 590 1.76 2.49 -29.89
N LYS A 591 1.92 3.14 -28.74
CA LYS A 591 3.17 3.30 -28.00
C LYS A 591 3.15 2.38 -26.79
N LYS A 592 4.02 1.37 -26.73
CA LYS A 592 3.97 0.36 -25.65
C LYS A 592 4.71 0.74 -24.39
N LEU A 593 5.56 1.77 -24.42
CA LEU A 593 6.27 2.25 -23.25
C LEU A 593 5.51 3.42 -22.62
N VAL A 594 5.37 3.38 -21.29
CA VAL A 594 4.81 4.47 -20.49
C VAL A 594 5.91 5.00 -19.57
N LEU A 595 6.16 6.31 -19.63
CA LEU A 595 7.06 7.02 -18.73
C LEU A 595 6.24 7.92 -17.80
N VAL A 596 6.50 7.83 -16.49
CA VAL A 596 5.92 8.73 -15.49
C VAL A 596 7.03 9.58 -14.88
N ASN A 597 7.00 10.87 -15.15
CA ASN A 597 7.73 11.92 -14.46
C ASN A 597 7.07 12.23 -13.12
N PHE A 598 7.84 12.15 -12.05
CA PHE A 598 7.43 12.58 -10.72
C PHE A 598 8.58 13.30 -10.02
N PHE A 599 8.82 14.53 -10.44
CA PHE A 599 9.84 15.41 -9.88
C PHE A 599 9.42 16.87 -10.04
N ARG A 600 9.94 17.74 -9.19
CA ARG A 600 9.56 19.16 -9.14
C ARG A 600 10.26 19.94 -10.24
N SER A 601 9.69 21.10 -10.60
CA SER A 601 10.35 22.02 -11.54
C SER A 601 11.65 22.59 -10.99
N VAL A 602 11.79 22.64 -9.65
CA VAL A 602 13.02 23.00 -8.96
C VAL A 602 13.35 21.85 -8.00
N PRO A 603 14.50 21.17 -8.17
CA PRO A 603 14.84 20.00 -7.37
C PRO A 603 15.25 20.42 -5.95
N PHE A 604 14.36 20.23 -4.98
CA PHE A 604 14.62 20.50 -3.56
C PHE A 604 14.79 19.20 -2.78
N LYS A 605 16.05 18.85 -2.52
CA LYS A 605 16.46 17.64 -1.77
C LYS A 605 15.66 17.41 -0.49
N GLN A 606 15.38 18.48 0.29
CA GLN A 606 14.67 18.38 1.56
C GLN A 606 13.22 17.89 1.43
N ILE A 607 12.57 18.15 0.31
CA ILE A 607 11.15 17.85 0.08
C ILE A 607 11.00 16.51 -0.66
N SER A 608 12.04 16.08 -1.39
CA SER A 608 12.03 14.84 -2.17
C SER A 608 11.76 13.58 -1.34
N CYS A 609 11.97 13.61 -0.02
CA CYS A 609 11.53 12.53 0.87
C CYS A 609 10.01 12.31 0.84
N GLY A 610 9.23 13.37 0.93
CA GLY A 610 7.77 13.28 0.86
C GLY A 610 7.30 12.94 -0.55
N ASP A 611 7.98 13.49 -1.56
CA ASP A 611 7.67 13.22 -2.96
C ASP A 611 7.86 11.71 -3.28
N ASN A 612 9.03 11.14 -3.01
CA ASN A 612 9.37 9.77 -3.41
C ASN A 612 8.77 8.66 -2.50
N THR A 613 7.81 8.97 -1.63
CA THR A 613 7.15 7.98 -0.74
C THR A 613 5.72 7.70 -1.23
N GLY A 614 4.70 7.83 -0.39
CA GLY A 614 3.30 7.54 -0.76
C GLY A 614 2.78 8.43 -1.91
N ALA A 615 3.27 9.66 -2.04
CA ALA A 615 2.87 10.57 -3.12
C ALA A 615 3.25 10.00 -4.51
N LEU A 616 4.46 9.44 -4.64
CA LEU A 616 4.90 8.75 -5.84
C LEU A 616 4.01 7.55 -6.19
N ILE A 617 3.72 6.68 -5.22
CA ILE A 617 2.86 5.50 -5.42
C ILE A 617 1.45 5.92 -5.86
N ASN A 618 0.89 6.94 -5.23
CA ASN A 618 -0.43 7.46 -5.60
C ASN A 618 -0.45 8.08 -7.00
N MET A 619 0.62 8.77 -7.41
CA MET A 619 0.73 9.24 -8.78
C MET A 619 0.82 8.07 -9.78
N LEU A 620 1.58 7.02 -9.47
CA LEU A 620 1.67 5.85 -10.35
C LEU A 620 0.30 5.16 -10.54
N ARG A 621 -0.51 5.05 -9.47
CA ARG A 621 -1.90 4.56 -9.54
C ARG A 621 -2.79 5.48 -10.37
N THR A 622 -2.63 6.80 -10.23
CA THR A 622 -3.38 7.80 -11.01
C THR A 622 -3.03 7.69 -12.50
N CYS A 623 -1.74 7.64 -12.83
CA CYS A 623 -1.25 7.52 -14.20
C CYS A 623 -1.59 6.16 -14.83
N TYR A 624 -1.70 5.08 -14.05
CA TYR A 624 -2.18 3.79 -14.55
C TYR A 624 -3.56 3.91 -15.22
N GLY A 625 -4.51 4.58 -14.57
CA GLY A 625 -5.83 4.84 -15.14
C GLY A 625 -5.77 5.73 -16.39
N ALA A 626 -5.01 6.82 -16.33
CA ALA A 626 -4.84 7.74 -17.46
C ALA A 626 -4.14 7.10 -18.67
N ALA A 627 -3.25 6.11 -18.44
CA ALA A 627 -2.52 5.38 -19.46
C ALA A 627 -3.32 4.21 -20.08
N GLY A 628 -4.62 4.13 -19.82
CA GLY A 628 -5.48 3.05 -20.33
C GLY A 628 -5.23 1.72 -19.62
N ASN A 629 -5.08 1.76 -18.30
CA ASN A 629 -4.82 0.60 -17.45
C ASN A 629 -3.48 -0.08 -17.75
N ARG A 630 -2.43 0.73 -17.94
CA ARG A 630 -1.06 0.26 -18.15
C ARG A 630 -0.14 0.86 -17.10
N TRP A 631 0.58 0.00 -16.39
CA TRP A 631 1.60 0.45 -15.44
C TRP A 631 2.79 1.07 -16.17
N ALA A 632 3.45 2.00 -15.50
CA ALA A 632 4.63 2.66 -16.04
C ALA A 632 5.76 1.66 -16.28
N ASN A 633 6.48 1.84 -17.38
CA ASN A 633 7.74 1.14 -17.65
C ASN A 633 8.94 1.91 -17.10
N PHE A 634 8.84 3.24 -17.00
CA PHE A 634 9.87 4.09 -16.43
C PHE A 634 9.26 5.03 -15.39
N VAL A 635 9.86 5.06 -14.21
CA VAL A 635 9.50 5.97 -13.11
C VAL A 635 10.65 6.95 -12.93
N ALA A 636 10.47 8.19 -13.40
CA ALA A 636 11.49 9.22 -13.39
C ALA A 636 11.39 10.12 -12.15
N VAL A 637 12.45 10.18 -11.35
CA VAL A 637 12.49 10.95 -10.08
C VAL A 637 13.78 11.76 -9.93
N ASP A 638 13.72 12.80 -9.08
CA ASP A 638 14.89 13.47 -8.51
C ASP A 638 15.23 12.84 -7.14
N PHE A 639 16.51 12.83 -6.78
CA PHE A 639 17.03 12.30 -5.51
C PHE A 639 16.50 10.90 -5.16
N TYR A 640 16.70 9.94 -6.06
CA TYR A 640 16.07 8.61 -6.02
C TYR A 640 16.22 7.80 -4.71
N LYS A 641 17.24 8.08 -3.88
CA LYS A 641 17.43 7.45 -2.55
C LYS A 641 16.70 8.16 -1.40
N LYS A 642 16.13 9.35 -1.62
CA LYS A 642 15.43 10.11 -0.58
C LYS A 642 13.99 9.64 -0.50
N SER A 643 13.58 9.10 0.66
CA SER A 643 12.20 8.67 0.94
C SER A 643 11.95 8.59 2.45
N GLY A 644 10.72 8.82 2.89
CA GLY A 644 10.26 8.55 4.26
C GLY A 644 9.97 7.06 4.56
N GLY A 645 10.00 6.20 3.54
CA GLY A 645 9.86 4.73 3.64
C GLY A 645 9.66 4.10 2.26
N GLY A 646 10.34 2.97 1.99
CA GLY A 646 10.30 2.19 0.73
C GLY A 646 10.86 2.89 -0.53
N GLY A 647 10.39 4.09 -0.83
CA GLY A 647 10.96 5.01 -1.81
C GLY A 647 10.67 4.68 -3.27
N ALA A 648 11.46 5.28 -4.16
CA ALA A 648 11.39 5.02 -5.61
C ALA A 648 11.73 3.56 -5.97
N PHE A 649 12.48 2.87 -5.11
CA PHE A 649 12.78 1.43 -5.25
C PHE A 649 11.53 0.58 -5.01
N GLN A 650 10.83 0.78 -3.90
CA GLN A 650 9.56 0.09 -3.62
C GLN A 650 8.54 0.37 -4.73
N ALA A 651 8.45 1.61 -5.20
CA ALA A 651 7.53 1.94 -6.30
C ALA A 651 7.77 1.06 -7.54
N VAL A 652 9.03 0.83 -7.91
CA VAL A 652 9.38 -0.05 -9.05
C VAL A 652 9.15 -1.53 -8.75
N ASP A 653 9.37 -1.97 -7.51
CA ASP A 653 9.08 -3.34 -7.07
C ASP A 653 7.57 -3.63 -7.11
N THR A 654 6.72 -2.71 -6.65
CA THR A 654 5.26 -2.76 -6.77
C THR A 654 4.82 -2.89 -8.23
N LEU A 655 5.36 -2.04 -9.11
CA LEU A 655 5.04 -2.06 -10.53
C LEU A 655 5.47 -3.38 -11.18
N ASN A 656 6.66 -3.89 -10.85
CA ASN A 656 7.12 -5.17 -11.37
C ASN A 656 6.30 -6.35 -10.81
N GLY A 657 5.85 -6.31 -9.56
CA GLY A 657 4.88 -7.28 -9.02
C GLY A 657 3.62 -7.33 -9.87
N LYS A 658 3.04 -6.15 -10.16
CA LYS A 658 1.84 -6.03 -11.00
C LYS A 658 2.06 -6.49 -12.43
N LEU A 659 3.16 -6.09 -13.05
CA LEU A 659 3.43 -6.34 -14.47
C LEU A 659 3.84 -7.79 -14.76
N LEU A 660 4.63 -8.40 -13.87
CA LEU A 660 5.27 -9.69 -14.14
C LEU A 660 4.48 -10.87 -13.57
N CYS A 661 3.79 -10.70 -12.44
CA CYS A 661 3.11 -11.80 -11.76
C CYS A 661 1.71 -11.44 -11.19
N GLY A 662 1.24 -10.20 -11.33
CA GLY A 662 -0.06 -9.75 -10.84
C GLY A 662 -0.13 -9.44 -9.35
N CYS A 663 0.98 -9.54 -8.61
CA CYS A 663 1.03 -9.31 -7.17
C CYS A 663 1.20 -7.84 -6.81
N ASP A 664 0.98 -7.51 -5.54
CA ASP A 664 1.20 -6.15 -5.02
C ASP A 664 2.67 -5.75 -4.98
N ASP A 665 3.57 -6.72 -4.95
CA ASP A 665 5.02 -6.51 -4.90
C ASP A 665 5.75 -7.67 -5.60
N ILE A 666 6.92 -7.39 -6.17
CA ILE A 666 7.74 -8.40 -6.86
C ILE A 666 8.22 -9.54 -5.95
N HIS A 667 8.43 -9.28 -4.65
CA HIS A 667 8.85 -10.29 -3.68
C HIS A 667 7.73 -11.29 -3.38
N ALA A 668 6.48 -10.92 -3.64
CA ALA A 668 5.34 -11.82 -3.51
C ALA A 668 5.25 -12.82 -4.67
N CYS A 669 5.97 -12.59 -5.77
CA CYS A 669 5.89 -13.43 -6.96
C CYS A 669 6.48 -14.83 -6.72
N MET A 670 5.69 -15.87 -6.94
CA MET A 670 6.19 -17.25 -6.95
C MET A 670 6.84 -17.61 -8.30
N CYS A 671 8.10 -18.03 -8.26
CA CYS A 671 8.83 -18.46 -9.44
C CYS A 671 8.16 -19.68 -10.11
N GLY A 672 7.72 -19.52 -11.37
CA GLY A 672 7.11 -20.61 -12.15
C GLY A 672 5.60 -20.79 -11.97
N ALA A 673 4.93 -19.94 -11.18
CA ALA A 673 3.49 -19.96 -11.00
C ALA A 673 2.75 -19.12 -12.06
N THR A 674 1.45 -19.37 -12.22
CA THR A 674 0.56 -18.53 -13.06
C THR A 674 0.37 -17.15 -12.42
N SER A 675 0.15 -16.12 -13.24
CA SER A 675 -0.17 -14.75 -12.77
C SER A 675 -1.28 -14.78 -11.70
N GLY A 676 -1.09 -14.07 -10.59
CA GLY A 676 -1.98 -13.99 -9.43
C GLY A 676 -1.64 -14.94 -8.27
N ALA A 677 -0.66 -15.83 -8.44
CA ALA A 677 -0.23 -16.73 -7.38
C ALA A 677 0.83 -16.03 -6.50
N CYS A 678 0.35 -15.24 -5.54
CA CYS A 678 1.17 -14.43 -4.64
C CYS A 678 1.43 -15.14 -3.32
N THR A 679 2.67 -15.05 -2.83
CA THR A 679 2.99 -15.36 -1.43
C THR A 679 2.67 -14.17 -0.54
N ALA A 680 2.29 -14.43 0.71
CA ALA A 680 2.32 -13.38 1.73
C ALA A 680 3.79 -12.96 1.91
N VAL A 681 4.09 -11.68 1.68
CA VAL A 681 5.40 -11.07 1.91
C VAL A 681 5.45 -10.54 3.34
#